data_AF-A0A6G1KPZ6-F1
#
_entry.id   AF-A0A6G1KPZ6-F1
#
_cell.length_a   1.000
_cell.length_b   1.000
_cell.length_c   1.000
_cell.angle_alpha   90.00
_cell.angle_beta   90.00
_cell.angle_gamma   90.00
#
_symmetry.space_group_name_H-M   'P 1'
#
loop_
_entity.id
_entity.type
_entity.pdbx_description
1 polymer ?
#
loop_
_entity_poly.entity_id
_entity_poly.type
_entity_poly.pdbx_seq_one_letter_code
_entity_poly.pdbx_strand_id
1 'polypeptide(L)'
;MRGYILPLLITAVLPRASALPAEGPTSERAATDWDSAYTKATAALAKLSIGDKVGIVSGTGWMAGNCVGNTKAAGSIGYPSLCLQDGPLGVRYINGVTAFSAGVHVASTWDIALIRERGSFLGAEAKQLGIHVQLGPVAGPLGKIVTGGRNWEGFSPDPYLTGIAMSETIQGMQGAGVQACAKHYIGNEQEKNRETMGSNIPDRIMHELYLWPFADAVKANVASVMCSYNKINGTYACENNGIMSKLLKDELGFKGYIMSDWNAQHTTSGSANGGMDMTMPGRINSLTDLALQSAVQGGQVAQARLDDMVTRILAAWYLVGQDKGYPTSTFNSWNIGTHNVGGNHKDNVRATARDGIVLLKNTDAALPLKKPKSIAVIGSDAVVAPKGMNACADRGCNDGTLAMGWGSGTAEFPYLVAPLDAIKTQAQKDGTTLTTSTNDNAQQGAAAAQNAELAIVCINADSGEGYITVETNAGDRNNLDPWHNGNALVAAVAAVNKKTIVVIHSVGPLILEPYIDNPNVVAVVWAGLPGQESGNGLADILYGLTSPSGKLPYTIAKKASDYGPGVVGGDDSSWDMFVDYRRFDQQKIEPRFEFGFGLSYTNFTYSEMAIDGKPVAGLASTTKGPGGSIDLFDTVATVTATITNSGGVTGAEVAQLYIGMPASAPAAAPRQLRGFTKLKLEAGKAGTATFKLRRRDLSYWDSGRQTWVVPTGDFTVWVGASSRDVRLTGKITVVLGNVTKTRTQTRFLASVQGNTPRIVPAPARKSTPISTERATFTIKNGPIFSGKSFGAKANISGEAVFTTSLVGYPESMTDPSYRGQILVFTQPLIGNYGVPSSARDEHGLLRYFESPHIQASGIVVQDYALKHSHWTAVESLAEWCAREGVPAISGIDTREVVTYLREQGSSLARITIGEEYDADEDEAYIDPEAINLVRRVSTKAPFHVSSSLGDMHVALIDCGVKENILRSLVARGASVTSFPFDYPIQKVAHHFDGVFISNGPGDPTHCTSTVYNLRQLMKTSQIPIMGICMGHQLLALATGAKTIKLKYGNRAHNIPALDLTTGKCHITSQNHGYAIDPTTLPSDWREYFTNLNDQSNEGLIHNSRPIFSAQFHPEAKGGPMDSAYLFDKYIESVQKYKDHQAMFSDRNNKPSPLLVDLLSKERVGVHPSLGDFDGHAPGRIEPEVVIGTGGTPAPLPVAAVA
;
A
#
# COMPACT_ATOMS: atom_id res chain seq x y z
N MET A 1 44.10 -0.85 61.04
CA MET A 1 44.11 0.35 60.17
C MET A 1 44.60 -0.12 58.80
N ARG A 2 43.70 -0.34 57.83
CA ARG A 2 43.13 0.62 56.84
C ARG A 2 44.03 0.82 55.62
N GLY A 3 43.48 0.57 54.42
CA GLY A 3 43.93 1.12 53.13
C GLY A 3 44.32 0.08 52.07
N TYR A 4 43.42 -0.78 51.58
CA TYR A 4 42.54 -0.61 50.39
C TYR A 4 43.23 -0.59 49.02
N ILE A 5 43.23 -1.73 48.32
CA ILE A 5 43.07 -1.83 46.86
C ILE A 5 42.18 -3.05 46.58
N LEU A 6 41.00 -2.81 46.00
CA LEU A 6 40.05 -3.82 45.53
C LEU A 6 39.80 -3.54 44.04
N PRO A 7 40.07 -4.46 43.11
CA PRO A 7 39.57 -4.35 41.74
C PRO A 7 38.15 -4.92 41.70
N LEU A 8 37.15 -4.06 41.46
CA LEU A 8 35.79 -4.50 41.19
C LEU A 8 35.74 -5.07 39.76
N LEU A 9 35.31 -6.33 39.65
CA LEU A 9 34.79 -6.91 38.41
C LEU A 9 33.61 -6.07 37.93
N ILE A 10 33.75 -5.41 36.78
CA ILE A 10 32.62 -4.95 35.98
C ILE A 10 32.39 -6.01 34.90
N THR A 11 31.28 -6.72 35.04
CA THR A 11 30.64 -7.52 33.99
C THR A 11 30.41 -6.62 32.78
N ALA A 12 31.23 -6.77 31.75
CA ALA A 12 30.94 -6.26 30.42
C ALA A 12 29.74 -7.03 29.87
N VAL A 13 28.54 -6.46 30.06
CA VAL A 13 27.38 -6.78 29.22
C VAL A 13 27.75 -6.28 27.83
N LEU A 14 28.24 -7.19 26.98
CA LEU A 14 28.25 -6.99 25.54
C LEU A 14 26.79 -6.75 25.12
N PRO A 15 26.41 -5.58 24.57
CA PRO A 15 25.17 -5.52 23.83
C PRO A 15 25.37 -6.45 22.63
N ARG A 16 24.60 -7.54 22.59
CA ARG A 16 24.43 -8.31 21.36
C ARG A 16 23.99 -7.29 20.32
N ALA A 17 24.87 -7.05 19.34
CA ALA A 17 24.54 -6.34 18.14
C ALA A 17 23.28 -6.97 17.57
N SER A 18 22.16 -6.29 17.72
CA SER A 18 21.02 -6.45 16.81
C SER A 18 21.57 -6.03 15.45
N ALA A 19 21.98 -7.01 14.65
CA ALA A 19 22.22 -6.82 13.24
C ALA A 19 20.86 -6.63 12.54
N LEU A 20 20.19 -5.53 12.86
CA LEU A 20 19.56 -4.77 11.80
C LEU A 20 20.74 -4.22 11.00
N PRO A 21 20.81 -4.40 9.67
CA PRO A 21 21.77 -3.66 8.89
C PRO A 21 21.56 -2.19 9.22
N ALA A 22 22.65 -1.50 9.58
CA ALA A 22 22.65 -0.06 9.69
C ALA A 22 21.97 0.50 8.43
N GLU A 23 21.07 1.47 8.63
CA GLU A 23 20.47 2.28 7.59
C GLU A 23 21.58 3.06 6.84
N GLY A 24 22.29 2.35 5.96
CA GLY A 24 22.87 2.94 4.78
C GLY A 24 21.75 3.25 3.79
N PRO A 25 21.93 4.21 2.87
CA PRO A 25 20.90 4.58 1.93
C PRO A 25 20.71 3.46 0.91
N THR A 26 19.88 2.46 1.25
CA THR A 26 19.17 1.72 0.22
C THR A 26 18.27 2.76 -0.43
N SER A 27 18.62 3.18 -1.65
CA SER A 27 17.74 4.01 -2.44
C SER A 27 16.37 3.31 -2.45
N GLU A 28 15.39 3.88 -1.75
CA GLU A 28 14.00 3.48 -1.91
C GLU A 28 13.72 3.63 -3.40
N ARG A 29 13.70 2.51 -4.11
CA ARG A 29 13.37 2.48 -5.52
C ARG A 29 11.94 3.02 -5.58
N ALA A 30 11.74 4.11 -6.33
CA ALA A 30 10.44 4.72 -6.54
C ALA A 30 9.35 3.65 -6.74
N ALA A 31 8.20 3.84 -6.11
CA ALA A 31 7.05 2.95 -6.23
C ALA A 31 6.89 2.46 -7.68
N THR A 32 6.69 1.15 -7.84
CA THR A 32 6.56 0.50 -9.16
C THR A 32 5.34 1.07 -9.89
N ASP A 33 5.61 1.92 -10.87
CA ASP A 33 4.60 2.59 -11.68
C ASP A 33 4.50 1.95 -13.07
N TRP A 34 3.33 1.35 -13.35
CA TRP A 34 3.04 0.74 -14.65
C TRP A 34 3.00 1.76 -15.78
N ASP A 35 2.62 3.03 -15.53
CA ASP A 35 2.51 4.02 -16.60
C ASP A 35 3.89 4.38 -17.19
N SER A 36 4.88 4.60 -16.31
CA SER A 36 6.29 4.74 -16.69
C SER A 36 6.83 3.51 -17.42
N ALA A 37 6.53 2.32 -16.90
CA ALA A 37 6.97 1.06 -17.50
C ALA A 37 6.38 0.83 -18.91
N TYR A 38 5.08 1.10 -19.09
CA TYR A 38 4.39 1.02 -20.37
C TYR A 38 4.92 2.06 -21.36
N THR A 39 5.20 3.29 -20.90
CA THR A 39 5.80 4.34 -21.75
C THR A 39 7.12 3.86 -22.37
N LYS A 40 7.99 3.24 -21.56
CA LYS A 40 9.24 2.65 -22.05
C LYS A 40 8.99 1.44 -22.97
N ALA A 41 8.06 0.57 -22.59
CA ALA A 41 7.71 -0.62 -23.38
C ALA A 41 7.20 -0.25 -24.79
N THR A 42 6.34 0.75 -24.91
CA THR A 42 5.85 1.27 -26.19
C THR A 42 6.97 1.86 -27.04
N ALA A 43 7.89 2.63 -26.42
CA ALA A 43 9.04 3.16 -27.13
C ALA A 43 10.02 2.07 -27.62
N ALA A 44 10.18 1.00 -26.85
CA ALA A 44 10.98 -0.16 -27.24
C ALA A 44 10.31 -0.98 -28.36
N LEU A 45 8.99 -1.23 -28.24
CA LEU A 45 8.21 -1.98 -29.23
C LEU A 45 8.35 -1.41 -30.65
N ALA A 46 8.38 -0.08 -30.79
CA ALA A 46 8.51 0.60 -32.08
C ALA A 46 9.83 0.29 -32.82
N LYS A 47 10.84 -0.25 -32.13
CA LYS A 47 12.15 -0.61 -32.70
C LYS A 47 12.27 -2.09 -33.07
N LEU A 48 11.24 -2.89 -32.81
CA LEU A 48 11.29 -4.35 -32.95
C LEU A 48 10.76 -4.80 -34.30
N SER A 49 11.49 -5.72 -34.94
CA SER A 49 10.98 -6.48 -36.08
C SER A 49 9.92 -7.51 -35.64
N ILE A 50 9.17 -8.08 -36.57
CA ILE A 50 8.25 -9.19 -36.24
C ILE A 50 9.01 -10.39 -35.66
N GLY A 51 10.24 -10.65 -36.12
CA GLY A 51 11.09 -11.71 -35.61
C GLY A 51 11.50 -11.48 -34.16
N ASP A 52 11.85 -10.24 -33.79
CA ASP A 52 12.14 -9.88 -32.40
C ASP A 52 10.90 -10.04 -31.52
N LYS A 53 9.74 -9.52 -31.97
CA LYS A 53 8.47 -9.61 -31.23
C LYS A 53 8.10 -11.07 -30.94
N VAL A 54 8.13 -11.93 -31.96
CA VAL A 54 7.85 -13.36 -31.82
C VAL A 54 8.89 -14.05 -30.92
N GLY A 55 10.16 -13.64 -31.02
CA GLY A 55 11.24 -14.15 -30.17
C GLY A 55 11.08 -13.83 -28.68
N ILE A 56 10.53 -12.65 -28.34
CA ILE A 56 10.27 -12.24 -26.96
C ILE A 56 9.13 -13.05 -26.33
N VAL A 57 8.08 -13.35 -27.09
CA VAL A 57 6.87 -14.05 -26.58
C VAL A 57 6.98 -15.57 -26.61
N SER A 58 8.00 -16.13 -27.29
CA SER A 58 8.16 -17.57 -27.46
C SER A 58 9.38 -18.08 -26.73
N GLY A 59 9.21 -19.07 -25.87
CA GLY A 59 10.32 -19.79 -25.28
C GLY A 59 11.20 -20.46 -26.34
N THR A 60 12.50 -20.59 -26.07
CA THR A 60 13.49 -21.13 -27.01
C THR A 60 13.37 -22.65 -27.22
N GLY A 61 12.66 -23.35 -26.33
CA GLY A 61 12.55 -24.81 -26.30
C GLY A 61 12.94 -25.37 -24.94
N TRP A 62 12.41 -26.56 -24.61
CA TRP A 62 12.79 -27.26 -23.39
C TRP A 62 14.28 -27.58 -23.41
N MET A 63 14.97 -27.25 -22.32
CA MET A 63 16.42 -27.42 -22.17
C MET A 63 17.31 -26.70 -23.20
N ALA A 64 16.74 -25.77 -23.98
CA ALA A 64 17.48 -25.04 -25.00
C ALA A 64 18.27 -23.83 -24.44
N GLY A 65 17.87 -23.33 -23.26
CA GLY A 65 18.54 -22.25 -22.55
C GLY A 65 19.18 -22.70 -21.24
N ASN A 66 19.76 -21.76 -20.51
CA ASN A 66 20.39 -22.02 -19.20
C ASN A 66 19.39 -22.18 -18.05
N CYS A 67 18.19 -21.63 -18.20
CA CYS A 67 17.15 -21.61 -17.18
C CYS A 67 16.05 -22.61 -17.53
N VAL A 68 15.11 -22.86 -16.61
CA VAL A 68 13.96 -23.77 -16.86
C VAL A 68 13.12 -23.24 -18.04
N GLY A 69 13.05 -21.92 -18.22
CA GLY A 69 12.56 -21.28 -19.44
C GLY A 69 13.45 -20.11 -19.88
N ASN A 70 13.63 -19.94 -21.18
CA ASN A 70 14.30 -18.78 -21.77
C ASN A 70 13.53 -18.24 -22.98
N THR A 71 13.46 -16.92 -23.15
CA THR A 71 13.00 -16.28 -24.39
C THR A 71 14.19 -15.87 -25.27
N LYS A 72 13.97 -15.38 -26.50
CA LYS A 72 15.06 -14.89 -27.35
C LYS A 72 15.45 -13.45 -26.98
N ALA A 73 16.74 -13.15 -27.05
CA ALA A 73 17.25 -11.80 -26.90
C ALA A 73 16.86 -10.92 -28.11
N ALA A 74 16.68 -9.62 -27.88
CA ALA A 74 16.43 -8.62 -28.93
C ALA A 74 17.46 -7.48 -28.81
N GLY A 75 18.54 -7.60 -29.58
CA GLY A 75 19.70 -6.70 -29.51
C GLY A 75 19.37 -5.24 -29.85
N SER A 76 18.34 -4.99 -30.66
CA SER A 76 17.90 -3.64 -31.08
C SER A 76 17.44 -2.74 -29.93
N ILE A 77 17.08 -3.33 -28.79
CA ILE A 77 16.63 -2.62 -27.58
C ILE A 77 17.44 -2.99 -26.34
N GLY A 78 18.53 -3.77 -26.49
CA GLY A 78 19.32 -4.27 -25.36
C GLY A 78 18.55 -5.24 -24.45
N TYR A 79 17.53 -5.93 -24.97
CA TYR A 79 16.76 -6.91 -24.22
C TYR A 79 17.48 -8.27 -24.21
N PRO A 80 17.82 -8.82 -23.04
CA PRO A 80 18.52 -10.11 -22.94
C PRO A 80 17.58 -11.28 -23.23
N SER A 81 18.13 -12.49 -23.30
CA SER A 81 17.29 -13.70 -23.17
C SER A 81 16.73 -13.74 -21.75
N LEU A 82 15.43 -13.47 -21.59
CA LEU A 82 14.80 -13.50 -20.27
C LEU A 82 14.96 -14.91 -19.69
N CYS A 83 15.51 -14.99 -18.48
CA CYS A 83 15.70 -16.23 -17.73
C CYS A 83 14.55 -16.40 -16.73
N LEU A 84 13.76 -17.46 -16.90
CA LEU A 84 12.64 -17.83 -16.04
C LEU A 84 13.00 -19.09 -15.26
N GLN A 85 12.92 -19.03 -13.93
CA GLN A 85 13.44 -20.09 -13.06
C GLN A 85 12.47 -20.41 -11.90
N ASP A 86 12.32 -21.70 -11.63
CA ASP A 86 11.66 -22.20 -10.42
C ASP A 86 12.49 -21.90 -9.15
N GLY A 87 11.95 -21.98 -7.94
CA GLY A 87 10.54 -22.17 -7.60
C GLY A 87 10.10 -21.20 -6.51
N PRO A 88 8.93 -21.43 -5.88
CA PRO A 88 8.35 -20.53 -4.87
C PRO A 88 9.13 -20.44 -3.55
N LEU A 89 10.15 -21.28 -3.33
CA LEU A 89 10.86 -21.42 -2.06
C LEU A 89 12.39 -21.56 -2.16
N GLY A 90 12.95 -21.22 -3.33
CA GLY A 90 14.39 -21.26 -3.58
C GLY A 90 14.65 -21.36 -5.06
N VAL A 91 15.89 -21.12 -5.49
CA VAL A 91 16.23 -21.25 -6.91
C VAL A 91 16.51 -22.73 -7.24
N ARG A 92 15.71 -23.30 -8.14
CA ARG A 92 15.81 -24.72 -8.52
C ARG A 92 17.07 -25.00 -9.34
N TYR A 93 17.60 -26.22 -9.23
CA TYR A 93 18.73 -26.74 -10.03
C TYR A 93 20.07 -26.01 -9.85
N ILE A 94 20.34 -25.52 -8.64
CA ILE A 94 21.60 -24.87 -8.30
C ILE A 94 22.02 -25.30 -6.89
N ASN A 95 23.27 -25.74 -6.71
CA ASN A 95 23.82 -25.99 -5.38
C ASN A 95 24.28 -24.69 -4.73
N GLY A 96 24.11 -24.56 -3.41
CA GLY A 96 24.59 -23.42 -2.61
C GLY A 96 23.65 -22.20 -2.53
N VAL A 97 22.45 -22.33 -3.10
CA VAL A 97 21.30 -21.42 -2.88
C VAL A 97 20.61 -21.77 -1.56
N THR A 98 19.75 -20.88 -1.07
CA THR A 98 18.96 -21.16 0.14
C THR A 98 17.71 -21.97 -0.19
N ALA A 99 17.44 -23.01 0.59
CA ALA A 99 16.18 -23.75 0.59
C ALA A 99 15.28 -23.21 1.72
N PHE A 100 14.39 -22.28 1.36
CA PHE A 100 13.49 -21.59 2.29
C PHE A 100 12.34 -22.51 2.74
N SER A 101 11.68 -22.13 3.83
CA SER A 101 10.43 -22.80 4.24
C SER A 101 9.36 -22.69 3.14
N ALA A 102 8.52 -23.72 3.03
CA ALA A 102 7.42 -23.77 2.08
C ALA A 102 6.37 -22.68 2.34
N GLY A 103 5.59 -22.31 1.32
CA GLY A 103 4.55 -21.28 1.44
C GLY A 103 3.59 -21.54 2.59
N VAL A 104 3.14 -22.79 2.76
CA VAL A 104 2.18 -23.16 3.81
C VAL A 104 2.78 -23.01 5.21
N HIS A 105 4.08 -23.31 5.37
CA HIS A 105 4.79 -23.17 6.63
C HIS A 105 4.98 -21.69 6.99
N VAL A 106 5.28 -20.86 5.99
CA VAL A 106 5.41 -19.42 6.18
C VAL A 106 4.04 -18.80 6.49
N ALA A 107 2.95 -19.28 5.89
CA ALA A 107 1.60 -18.87 6.26
C ALA A 107 1.28 -19.20 7.73
N SER A 108 1.76 -20.35 8.25
CA SER A 108 1.63 -20.71 9.67
C SER A 108 2.32 -19.71 10.62
N THR A 109 3.22 -18.86 10.12
CA THR A 109 3.81 -17.79 10.96
C THR A 109 2.80 -16.68 11.26
N TRP A 110 1.85 -16.42 10.34
CA TRP A 110 0.96 -15.26 10.35
C TRP A 110 1.69 -13.92 10.54
N ASP A 111 2.93 -13.85 10.05
CA ASP A 111 3.83 -12.71 10.21
C ASP A 111 4.15 -12.09 8.85
N ILE A 112 3.53 -10.93 8.60
CA ILE A 112 3.69 -10.19 7.34
C ILE A 112 5.14 -9.77 7.08
N ALA A 113 5.93 -9.52 8.13
CA ALA A 113 7.32 -9.08 8.00
C ALA A 113 8.21 -10.25 7.57
N LEU A 114 8.04 -11.42 8.19
CA LEU A 114 8.77 -12.64 7.80
C LEU A 114 8.41 -13.09 6.37
N ILE A 115 7.13 -12.97 5.97
CA ILE A 115 6.69 -13.27 4.60
C ILE A 115 7.39 -12.34 3.60
N ARG A 116 7.39 -11.03 3.85
CA ARG A 116 8.03 -10.03 2.97
C ARG A 116 9.53 -10.21 2.87
N GLU A 117 10.20 -10.44 4.00
CA GLU A 117 11.65 -10.68 4.07
C GLU A 117 12.04 -11.92 3.25
N ARG A 118 11.31 -13.02 3.41
CA ARG A 118 11.49 -14.23 2.58
C ARG A 118 11.38 -13.91 1.10
N GLY A 119 10.38 -13.13 0.69
CA GLY A 119 10.24 -12.67 -0.69
C GLY A 119 11.44 -11.85 -1.17
N SER A 120 11.94 -10.94 -0.33
CA SER A 120 13.12 -10.14 -0.64
C SER A 120 14.38 -10.98 -0.83
N PHE A 121 14.61 -11.98 0.02
CA PHE A 121 15.77 -12.87 -0.08
C PHE A 121 15.69 -13.80 -1.30
N LEU A 122 14.51 -14.35 -1.60
CA LEU A 122 14.27 -15.08 -2.84
C LEU A 122 14.60 -14.22 -4.07
N GLY A 123 14.13 -12.98 -4.09
CA GLY A 123 14.41 -12.05 -5.19
C GLY A 123 15.88 -11.65 -5.29
N ALA A 124 16.57 -11.50 -4.16
CA ALA A 124 17.99 -11.18 -4.11
C ALA A 124 18.86 -12.31 -4.69
N GLU A 125 18.63 -13.57 -4.29
CA GLU A 125 19.34 -14.72 -4.85
C GLU A 125 19.07 -14.88 -6.34
N ALA A 126 17.79 -14.77 -6.75
CA ALA A 126 17.40 -14.87 -8.15
C ALA A 126 18.13 -13.82 -9.00
N LYS A 127 18.11 -12.55 -8.57
CA LYS A 127 18.79 -11.46 -9.26
C LYS A 127 20.31 -11.66 -9.32
N GLN A 128 20.94 -12.07 -8.22
CA GLN A 128 22.38 -12.31 -8.18
C GLN A 128 22.82 -13.38 -9.20
N LEU A 129 21.96 -14.36 -9.45
CA LEU A 129 22.16 -15.43 -10.43
C LEU A 129 21.77 -15.03 -11.87
N GLY A 130 21.31 -13.80 -12.10
CA GLY A 130 20.85 -13.32 -13.41
C GLY A 130 19.49 -13.86 -13.84
N ILE A 131 18.69 -14.35 -12.89
CA ILE A 131 17.30 -14.77 -13.13
C ILE A 131 16.43 -13.53 -13.23
N HIS A 132 15.61 -13.46 -14.28
CA HIS A 132 14.76 -12.31 -14.52
C HIS A 132 13.36 -12.53 -13.94
N VAL A 133 12.87 -13.77 -13.97
CA VAL A 133 11.53 -14.13 -13.51
C VAL A 133 11.62 -15.33 -12.57
N GLN A 134 11.21 -15.13 -11.33
CA GLN A 134 11.11 -16.21 -10.35
C GLN A 134 9.69 -16.76 -10.35
N LEU A 135 9.54 -18.07 -10.50
CA LEU A 135 8.26 -18.71 -10.80
C LEU A 135 7.48 -19.07 -9.52
N GLY A 136 7.07 -18.01 -8.84
CA GLY A 136 6.20 -17.98 -7.66
C GLY A 136 5.92 -16.52 -7.26
N PRO A 137 5.11 -16.28 -6.21
CA PRO A 137 4.50 -17.26 -5.31
C PRO A 137 3.24 -17.96 -5.84
N VAL A 138 2.67 -18.87 -5.04
CA VAL A 138 1.54 -19.73 -5.41
C VAL A 138 0.26 -19.31 -4.69
N ALA A 139 -0.79 -19.00 -5.46
CA ALA A 139 -2.16 -18.80 -5.00
C ALA A 139 -3.13 -19.90 -5.47
N GLY A 140 -2.73 -20.68 -6.48
CA GLY A 140 -3.47 -21.82 -7.04
C GLY A 140 -2.55 -23.05 -7.12
N PRO A 141 -2.81 -24.16 -6.40
CA PRO A 141 -4.02 -24.43 -5.62
C PRO A 141 -4.19 -23.51 -4.41
N LEU A 142 -5.43 -23.10 -4.14
CA LEU A 142 -5.81 -22.47 -2.88
C LEU A 142 -5.83 -23.52 -1.76
N GLY A 143 -6.20 -24.76 -2.08
CA GLY A 143 -6.20 -25.89 -1.16
C GLY A 143 -7.60 -26.38 -0.79
N LYS A 144 -8.53 -26.35 -1.76
CA LYS A 144 -9.89 -26.89 -1.59
C LYS A 144 -9.88 -28.35 -1.15
N ILE A 145 -9.04 -29.15 -1.80
CA ILE A 145 -8.93 -30.58 -1.57
C ILE A 145 -7.73 -30.81 -0.66
N VAL A 146 -7.97 -31.28 0.58
CA VAL A 146 -6.91 -31.42 1.59
C VAL A 146 -5.83 -32.44 1.25
N THR A 147 -6.10 -33.35 0.31
CA THR A 147 -5.11 -34.29 -0.24
C THR A 147 -4.44 -33.78 -1.52
N GLY A 148 -4.79 -32.58 -2.01
CA GLY A 148 -4.20 -31.98 -3.21
C GLY A 148 -2.68 -31.85 -3.08
N GLY A 149 -1.96 -32.35 -4.08
CA GLY A 149 -0.52 -32.63 -3.99
C GLY A 149 0.37 -31.41 -3.81
N ARG A 150 -0.09 -30.23 -4.23
CA ARG A 150 0.72 -28.98 -4.26
C ARG A 150 0.23 -27.88 -3.34
N ASN A 151 -0.74 -28.16 -2.46
CA ASN A 151 -1.26 -27.16 -1.51
C ASN A 151 -0.14 -26.51 -0.67
N TRP A 152 0.91 -27.27 -0.38
CA TRP A 152 2.05 -26.85 0.43
C TRP A 152 2.92 -25.75 -0.22
N GLU A 153 2.90 -25.64 -1.56
CA GLU A 153 3.58 -24.56 -2.27
C GLU A 153 2.86 -23.22 -2.08
N GLY A 154 1.52 -23.28 -1.97
CA GLY A 154 0.64 -22.16 -1.64
C GLY A 154 0.68 -21.80 -0.16
N PHE A 155 -0.29 -21.02 0.32
CA PHE A 155 -0.28 -20.48 1.68
C PHE A 155 -1.37 -21.07 2.57
N SER A 156 -2.64 -21.03 2.14
CA SER A 156 -3.79 -21.45 2.94
C SER A 156 -5.05 -21.61 2.07
N PRO A 157 -5.99 -22.51 2.43
CA PRO A 157 -7.35 -22.51 1.88
C PRO A 157 -8.16 -21.23 2.18
N ASP A 158 -7.65 -20.33 3.02
CA ASP A 158 -8.27 -19.02 3.24
C ASP A 158 -7.80 -17.96 2.22
N PRO A 159 -8.73 -17.36 1.45
CA PRO A 159 -8.37 -16.38 0.43
C PRO A 159 -7.81 -15.07 1.00
N TYR A 160 -8.18 -14.67 2.22
CA TYR A 160 -7.64 -13.45 2.83
C TYR A 160 -6.19 -13.66 3.26
N LEU A 161 -5.90 -14.73 4.00
CA LEU A 161 -4.53 -15.05 4.42
C LEU A 161 -3.61 -15.25 3.21
N THR A 162 -4.06 -16.04 2.22
CA THR A 162 -3.32 -16.24 0.96
C THR A 162 -3.13 -14.95 0.19
N GLY A 163 -4.15 -14.08 0.10
CA GLY A 163 -4.02 -12.78 -0.59
C GLY A 163 -2.99 -11.85 0.06
N ILE A 164 -2.97 -11.74 1.39
CA ILE A 164 -1.95 -10.96 2.10
C ILE A 164 -0.56 -11.56 1.88
N ALA A 165 -0.41 -12.89 1.99
CA ALA A 165 0.87 -13.55 1.81
C ALA A 165 1.42 -13.43 0.37
N MET A 166 0.53 -13.50 -0.64
CA MET A 166 0.86 -13.22 -2.04
C MET A 166 1.39 -11.80 -2.20
N SER A 167 0.65 -10.78 -1.70
CA SER A 167 1.04 -9.37 -1.80
C SER A 167 2.42 -9.10 -1.21
N GLU A 168 2.67 -9.55 0.03
CA GLU A 168 3.95 -9.28 0.70
C GLU A 168 5.13 -10.03 0.06
N THR A 169 4.92 -11.28 -0.38
CA THR A 169 5.97 -12.03 -1.08
C THR A 169 6.33 -11.38 -2.41
N ILE A 170 5.33 -10.94 -3.20
CA ILE A 170 5.52 -10.26 -4.48
C ILE A 170 6.24 -8.93 -4.28
N GLN A 171 5.82 -8.13 -3.30
CA GLN A 171 6.48 -6.86 -2.99
C GLN A 171 7.95 -7.06 -2.58
N GLY A 172 8.26 -8.10 -1.79
CA GLY A 172 9.63 -8.46 -1.44
C GLY A 172 10.47 -8.81 -2.68
N MET A 173 9.99 -9.76 -3.50
CA MET A 173 10.70 -10.23 -4.70
C MET A 173 10.95 -9.09 -5.71
N GLN A 174 9.90 -8.33 -6.01
CA GLN A 174 9.99 -7.23 -6.98
C GLN A 174 10.77 -6.02 -6.46
N GLY A 175 10.75 -5.80 -5.15
CA GLY A 175 11.61 -4.83 -4.47
C GLY A 175 13.09 -5.14 -4.67
N ALA A 176 13.48 -6.42 -4.67
CA ALA A 176 14.86 -6.84 -4.98
C ALA A 176 15.22 -6.67 -6.47
N GLY A 177 14.22 -6.62 -7.36
CA GLY A 177 14.36 -6.36 -8.80
C GLY A 177 14.17 -7.59 -9.70
N VAL A 178 13.68 -8.71 -9.16
CA VAL A 178 13.21 -9.85 -9.97
C VAL A 178 11.73 -9.70 -10.28
N GLN A 179 11.25 -10.23 -11.41
CA GLN A 179 9.83 -10.35 -11.69
C GLN A 179 9.25 -11.52 -10.89
N ALA A 180 8.16 -11.27 -10.15
CA ALA A 180 7.39 -12.34 -9.53
C ALA A 180 6.32 -12.88 -10.50
N CYS A 181 5.97 -14.16 -10.36
CA CYS A 181 4.99 -14.83 -11.19
C CYS A 181 3.91 -15.50 -10.33
N ALA A 182 2.72 -14.90 -10.24
CA ALA A 182 1.61 -15.48 -9.50
C ALA A 182 1.06 -16.72 -10.24
N LYS A 183 1.02 -17.87 -9.58
CA LYS A 183 0.63 -19.16 -10.20
C LYS A 183 -0.24 -20.04 -9.30
N HIS A 184 -0.98 -21.02 -9.81
CA HIS A 184 -1.32 -21.27 -11.22
C HIS A 184 -2.76 -20.80 -11.46
N TYR A 185 -2.97 -20.02 -12.51
CA TYR A 185 -4.21 -19.31 -12.81
C TYR A 185 -5.06 -20.10 -13.83
N ILE A 186 -6.14 -20.76 -13.46
CA ILE A 186 -6.74 -20.88 -12.12
C ILE A 186 -7.48 -22.21 -12.01
N GLY A 187 -7.80 -22.64 -10.78
CA GLY A 187 -8.63 -23.82 -10.52
C GLY A 187 -7.88 -25.15 -10.61
N ASN A 188 -6.55 -25.14 -10.59
CA ASN A 188 -5.72 -26.33 -10.49
C ASN A 188 -5.66 -26.82 -9.02
N GLU A 189 -6.78 -27.32 -8.50
CA GLU A 189 -6.93 -27.72 -7.09
C GLU A 189 -6.56 -29.20 -6.80
N GLN A 190 -6.09 -29.94 -7.81
CA GLN A 190 -5.60 -31.33 -7.70
C GLN A 190 -4.61 -31.63 -8.84
N GLU A 191 -3.72 -32.58 -8.61
CA GLU A 191 -2.72 -32.99 -9.61
C GLU A 191 -3.24 -34.09 -10.55
N LYS A 192 -4.11 -34.96 -10.04
CA LYS A 192 -4.71 -36.03 -10.82
C LYS A 192 -5.45 -35.45 -12.03
N ASN A 193 -5.06 -35.90 -13.22
CA ASN A 193 -5.60 -35.46 -14.50
C ASN A 193 -5.50 -33.94 -14.77
N ARG A 194 -4.58 -33.21 -14.11
CA ARG A 194 -4.42 -31.75 -14.24
C ARG A 194 -4.31 -31.25 -15.69
N GLU A 195 -3.75 -32.06 -16.60
CA GLU A 195 -3.58 -31.70 -18.02
C GLU A 195 -4.83 -31.95 -18.89
N THR A 196 -5.91 -32.53 -18.34
CA THR A 196 -7.09 -32.90 -19.13
C THR A 196 -8.43 -32.59 -18.47
N MET A 197 -8.46 -32.56 -17.14
CA MET A 197 -9.66 -32.30 -16.34
C MET A 197 -10.14 -30.85 -16.46
N GLY A 198 -11.45 -30.65 -16.28
CA GLY A 198 -12.07 -29.34 -16.17
C GLY A 198 -12.52 -28.99 -14.76
N SER A 199 -12.25 -27.75 -14.35
CA SER A 199 -12.76 -27.14 -13.13
C SER A 199 -13.96 -26.24 -13.48
N ASN A 200 -15.16 -26.67 -13.09
CA ASN A 200 -16.41 -26.00 -13.41
C ASN A 200 -16.86 -25.08 -12.27
N ILE A 201 -16.20 -23.92 -12.15
CA ILE A 201 -16.32 -23.01 -11.00
C ILE A 201 -17.47 -22.01 -11.22
N PRO A 202 -18.48 -21.97 -10.33
CA PRO A 202 -19.51 -20.93 -10.37
C PRO A 202 -18.93 -19.53 -10.12
N ASP A 203 -19.52 -18.53 -10.78
CA ASP A 203 -19.03 -17.16 -10.85
C ASP A 203 -18.75 -16.52 -9.48
N ARG A 204 -19.71 -16.55 -8.55
CA ARG A 204 -19.51 -16.03 -7.19
C ARG A 204 -18.39 -16.74 -6.42
N ILE A 205 -18.28 -18.05 -6.58
CA ILE A 205 -17.25 -18.87 -5.91
C ILE A 205 -15.86 -18.53 -6.48
N MET A 206 -15.77 -18.32 -7.80
CA MET A 206 -14.55 -17.82 -8.44
C MET A 206 -14.10 -16.51 -7.79
N HIS A 207 -14.98 -15.50 -7.71
CA HIS A 207 -14.62 -14.17 -7.22
C HIS A 207 -14.31 -14.12 -5.71
N GLU A 208 -15.11 -14.81 -4.87
CA GLU A 208 -14.99 -14.72 -3.42
C GLU A 208 -13.91 -15.64 -2.81
N LEU A 209 -13.45 -16.68 -3.52
CA LEU A 209 -12.38 -17.57 -3.05
C LEU A 209 -11.15 -17.56 -3.95
N TYR A 210 -11.26 -18.11 -5.16
CA TYR A 210 -10.07 -18.50 -5.93
C TYR A 210 -9.40 -17.31 -6.63
N LEU A 211 -10.19 -16.34 -7.11
CA LEU A 211 -9.70 -15.13 -7.78
C LEU A 211 -9.18 -14.09 -6.77
N TRP A 212 -9.70 -14.10 -5.55
CA TRP A 212 -9.37 -13.15 -4.48
C TRP A 212 -7.85 -12.99 -4.27
N PRO A 213 -7.05 -14.04 -4.03
CA PRO A 213 -5.60 -13.87 -3.86
C PRO A 213 -4.86 -13.40 -5.13
N PHE A 214 -5.39 -13.67 -6.32
CA PHE A 214 -4.86 -13.09 -7.56
C PHE A 214 -5.19 -11.60 -7.68
N ALA A 215 -6.34 -11.14 -7.16
CA ALA A 215 -6.64 -9.71 -7.08
C ALA A 215 -5.64 -8.98 -6.17
N ASP A 216 -5.23 -9.56 -5.04
CA ASP A 216 -4.14 -9.02 -4.20
C ASP A 216 -2.79 -9.02 -4.93
N ALA A 217 -2.47 -10.10 -5.66
CA ALA A 217 -1.24 -10.17 -6.45
C ALA A 217 -1.18 -9.07 -7.53
N VAL A 218 -2.28 -8.86 -8.25
CA VAL A 218 -2.39 -7.79 -9.25
C VAL A 218 -2.33 -6.41 -8.58
N LYS A 219 -2.99 -6.23 -7.43
CA LYS A 219 -2.91 -4.98 -6.65
C LYS A 219 -1.49 -4.68 -6.17
N ALA A 220 -0.70 -5.72 -5.88
CA ALA A 220 0.72 -5.65 -5.53
C ALA A 220 1.65 -5.50 -6.77
N ASN A 221 1.08 -5.18 -7.94
CA ASN A 221 1.79 -4.98 -9.19
C ASN A 221 2.61 -6.20 -9.64
N VAL A 222 2.12 -7.43 -9.45
CA VAL A 222 2.82 -8.63 -9.93
C VAL A 222 3.15 -8.51 -11.43
N ALA A 223 4.39 -8.84 -11.79
CA ALA A 223 4.94 -8.68 -13.12
C ALA A 223 4.33 -9.69 -14.12
N SER A 224 4.13 -10.93 -13.68
CA SER A 224 3.56 -11.98 -14.51
C SER A 224 2.56 -12.88 -13.78
N VAL A 225 1.71 -13.54 -14.55
CA VAL A 225 0.80 -14.60 -14.07
C VAL A 225 1.01 -15.84 -14.94
N MET A 226 1.01 -17.02 -14.33
CA MET A 226 1.11 -18.29 -15.06
C MET A 226 -0.25 -18.95 -15.16
N CYS A 227 -0.78 -19.14 -16.37
CA CYS A 227 -2.02 -19.89 -16.57
C CYS A 227 -1.80 -21.39 -16.36
N SER A 228 -2.78 -22.08 -15.79
CA SER A 228 -2.67 -23.48 -15.34
C SER A 228 -2.87 -24.52 -16.46
N TYR A 229 -2.58 -25.79 -16.13
CA TYR A 229 -2.79 -26.94 -17.00
C TYR A 229 -4.26 -27.28 -17.27
N ASN A 230 -5.12 -27.15 -16.26
CA ASN A 230 -6.50 -27.63 -16.31
C ASN A 230 -7.39 -26.78 -17.23
N LYS A 231 -8.56 -27.33 -17.57
CA LYS A 231 -9.63 -26.56 -18.19
C LYS A 231 -10.42 -25.80 -17.14
N ILE A 232 -11.00 -24.67 -17.55
CA ILE A 232 -12.06 -23.96 -16.84
C ILE A 232 -13.30 -24.00 -17.73
N ASN A 233 -14.40 -24.57 -17.24
CA ASN A 233 -15.67 -24.68 -17.97
C ASN A 233 -15.49 -25.23 -19.41
N GLY A 234 -14.68 -26.29 -19.55
CA GLY A 234 -14.43 -26.99 -20.83
C GLY A 234 -13.34 -26.41 -21.73
N THR A 235 -12.75 -25.25 -21.40
CA THR A 235 -11.64 -24.64 -22.19
C THR A 235 -10.36 -24.58 -21.36
N TYR A 236 -9.22 -24.99 -21.92
CA TYR A 236 -7.92 -24.93 -21.23
C TYR A 236 -7.61 -23.53 -20.71
N ALA A 237 -7.07 -23.42 -19.49
CA ALA A 237 -6.88 -22.12 -18.84
C ALA A 237 -6.00 -21.18 -19.68
N CYS A 238 -4.95 -21.70 -20.33
CA CYS A 238 -4.08 -20.94 -21.25
C CYS A 238 -4.69 -20.61 -22.63
N GLU A 239 -5.98 -20.93 -22.85
CA GLU A 239 -6.74 -20.55 -24.04
C GLU A 239 -8.07 -19.86 -23.70
N ASN A 240 -8.37 -19.71 -22.41
CA ASN A 240 -9.66 -19.26 -21.96
C ASN A 240 -9.73 -17.73 -21.87
N ASN A 241 -10.37 -17.13 -22.89
CA ASN A 241 -10.63 -15.68 -22.95
C ASN A 241 -11.40 -15.14 -21.73
N GLY A 242 -12.31 -15.95 -21.18
CA GLY A 242 -13.11 -15.56 -20.03
C GLY A 242 -12.25 -15.26 -18.80
N ILE A 243 -11.30 -16.13 -18.47
CA ILE A 243 -10.46 -15.92 -17.29
C ILE A 243 -9.28 -14.98 -17.58
N MET A 244 -8.59 -15.13 -18.71
CA MET A 244 -7.36 -14.36 -18.96
C MET A 244 -7.64 -12.93 -19.39
N SER A 245 -8.54 -12.74 -20.37
CA SER A 245 -8.82 -11.40 -20.88
C SER A 245 -9.86 -10.70 -20.01
N LYS A 246 -11.02 -11.32 -19.77
CA LYS A 246 -12.11 -10.64 -19.06
C LYS A 246 -11.86 -10.52 -17.56
N LEU A 247 -11.55 -11.61 -16.85
CA LEU A 247 -11.33 -11.53 -15.41
C LEU A 247 -9.97 -10.89 -15.08
N LEU A 248 -8.86 -11.46 -15.55
CA LEU A 248 -7.54 -11.00 -15.13
C LEU A 248 -7.15 -9.63 -15.73
N LYS A 249 -7.20 -9.48 -17.05
CA LYS A 249 -6.76 -8.22 -17.72
C LYS A 249 -7.79 -7.10 -17.57
N ASP A 250 -9.07 -7.37 -17.82
CA ASP A 250 -10.09 -6.31 -17.88
C ASP A 250 -10.76 -6.02 -16.53
N GLU A 251 -11.12 -7.03 -15.74
CA GLU A 251 -11.75 -6.83 -14.43
C GLU A 251 -10.73 -6.45 -13.38
N LEU A 252 -9.71 -7.29 -13.17
CA LEU A 252 -8.64 -7.01 -12.20
C LEU A 252 -7.63 -5.98 -12.69
N GLY A 253 -7.72 -5.51 -13.94
CA GLY A 253 -6.84 -4.46 -14.46
C GLY A 253 -5.37 -4.89 -14.56
N PHE A 254 -5.09 -6.18 -14.75
CA PHE A 254 -3.72 -6.70 -14.81
C PHE A 254 -2.93 -6.11 -15.99
N LYS A 255 -1.80 -5.48 -15.64
CA LYS A 255 -0.88 -4.78 -16.56
C LYS A 255 0.33 -5.63 -16.96
N GLY A 256 0.60 -6.72 -16.27
CA GLY A 256 1.68 -7.64 -16.64
C GLY A 256 1.32 -8.56 -17.80
N TYR A 257 2.12 -9.61 -17.97
CA TYR A 257 1.95 -10.62 -19.00
C TYR A 257 1.57 -11.99 -18.44
N ILE A 258 0.85 -12.77 -19.23
CA ILE A 258 0.42 -14.13 -18.91
C ILE A 258 1.31 -15.14 -19.63
N MET A 259 2.03 -15.97 -18.88
CA MET A 259 2.77 -17.10 -19.43
C MET A 259 2.00 -18.40 -19.28
N SER A 260 2.26 -19.39 -20.14
CA SER A 260 1.80 -20.75 -19.89
C SER A 260 2.56 -21.41 -18.75
N ASP A 261 1.91 -22.29 -17.99
CA ASP A 261 2.62 -23.40 -17.37
C ASP A 261 3.34 -24.22 -18.47
N TRP A 262 4.32 -25.05 -18.09
CA TRP A 262 5.19 -25.69 -19.08
C TRP A 262 4.41 -26.67 -19.94
N ASN A 263 4.34 -26.38 -21.24
CA ASN A 263 3.56 -27.16 -22.21
C ASN A 263 2.03 -27.08 -22.02
N ALA A 264 1.52 -26.08 -21.30
CA ALA A 264 0.07 -25.86 -21.14
C ALA A 264 -0.60 -25.11 -22.32
N GLN A 265 0.16 -24.75 -23.36
CA GLN A 265 -0.39 -24.20 -24.60
C GLN A 265 -0.87 -25.33 -25.53
N HIS A 266 -2.09 -25.25 -26.04
CA HIS A 266 -2.67 -26.30 -26.90
C HIS A 266 -2.85 -25.89 -28.38
N THR A 267 -3.02 -24.59 -28.67
CA THR A 267 -3.20 -24.06 -30.03
C THR A 267 -2.48 -22.72 -30.18
N THR A 268 -2.06 -22.39 -31.40
CA THR A 268 -1.36 -21.12 -31.70
C THR A 268 -2.30 -19.92 -31.59
N SER A 269 -3.38 -19.89 -32.37
CA SER A 269 -4.29 -18.75 -32.42
C SER A 269 -5.26 -18.70 -31.24
N GLY A 270 -5.70 -19.85 -30.73
CA GLY A 270 -6.62 -19.93 -29.60
C GLY A 270 -6.00 -19.37 -28.31
N SER A 271 -4.77 -19.77 -27.98
CA SER A 271 -4.06 -19.20 -26.82
C SER A 271 -3.74 -17.71 -26.98
N ALA A 272 -3.24 -17.29 -28.15
CA ALA A 272 -2.92 -15.89 -28.44
C ALA A 272 -4.16 -14.97 -28.31
N ASN A 273 -5.27 -15.35 -28.95
CA ASN A 273 -6.52 -14.59 -28.93
C ASN A 273 -7.30 -14.78 -27.61
N GLY A 274 -7.03 -15.87 -26.88
CA GLY A 274 -7.50 -16.09 -25.50
C GLY A 274 -6.90 -15.11 -24.51
N GLY A 275 -5.76 -14.51 -24.84
CA GLY A 275 -5.12 -13.47 -24.03
C GLY A 275 -3.78 -13.88 -23.42
N MET A 276 -3.25 -15.05 -23.75
CA MET A 276 -1.89 -15.45 -23.37
C MET A 276 -0.86 -14.52 -24.01
N ASP A 277 0.27 -14.28 -23.34
CA ASP A 277 1.33 -13.38 -23.78
C ASP A 277 2.68 -14.07 -23.99
N MET A 278 2.93 -15.21 -23.33
CA MET A 278 4.21 -15.91 -23.43
C MET A 278 4.02 -17.43 -23.42
N THR A 279 4.57 -18.11 -24.42
CA THR A 279 4.62 -19.58 -24.46
C THR A 279 5.86 -20.08 -23.73
N MET A 280 5.67 -20.94 -22.72
CA MET A 280 6.76 -21.64 -22.03
C MET A 280 6.60 -23.17 -22.08
N PRO A 281 7.70 -23.92 -22.28
CA PRO A 281 9.07 -23.45 -22.58
C PRO A 281 9.29 -23.14 -24.08
N GLY A 282 8.23 -23.16 -24.89
CA GLY A 282 8.31 -23.01 -26.34
C GLY A 282 8.28 -24.35 -27.07
N ARG A 283 9.33 -24.64 -27.85
CA ARG A 283 9.43 -25.82 -28.72
C ARG A 283 9.46 -27.14 -27.92
N ILE A 284 8.29 -27.68 -27.61
CA ILE A 284 8.06 -29.09 -27.23
C ILE A 284 7.17 -29.77 -28.29
N ASN A 285 6.23 -29.03 -28.87
CA ASN A 285 5.27 -29.50 -29.87
C ASN A 285 5.32 -28.62 -31.14
N SER A 286 4.33 -28.74 -32.04
CA SER A 286 4.25 -27.96 -33.28
C SER A 286 3.95 -26.46 -33.08
N LEU A 287 3.68 -26.02 -31.85
CA LEU A 287 3.38 -24.63 -31.49
C LEU A 287 4.70 -23.84 -31.33
N THR A 288 5.25 -23.45 -32.47
CA THR A 288 6.55 -22.76 -32.56
C THR A 288 6.38 -21.25 -32.76
N ASP A 289 7.47 -20.51 -32.54
CA ASP A 289 7.65 -19.14 -32.99
C ASP A 289 7.25 -18.95 -34.47
N LEU A 290 7.66 -19.87 -35.36
CA LEU A 290 7.27 -19.84 -36.78
C LEU A 290 5.76 -20.01 -36.98
N ALA A 291 5.10 -20.82 -36.15
CA ALA A 291 3.64 -20.99 -36.21
C ALA A 291 2.92 -19.69 -35.81
N LEU A 292 3.37 -19.00 -34.75
CA LEU A 292 2.81 -17.71 -34.36
C LEU A 292 3.06 -16.63 -35.42
N GLN A 293 4.28 -16.57 -35.96
CA GLN A 293 4.60 -15.65 -37.05
C GLN A 293 3.71 -15.89 -38.27
N SER A 294 3.51 -17.15 -38.66
CA SER A 294 2.63 -17.52 -39.77
C SER A 294 1.16 -17.18 -39.48
N ALA A 295 0.71 -17.36 -38.23
CA ALA A 295 -0.64 -17.00 -37.81
C ALA A 295 -0.89 -15.47 -37.82
N VAL A 296 0.14 -14.67 -37.55
CA VAL A 296 0.05 -13.21 -37.66
C VAL A 296 0.05 -12.77 -39.12
N GLN A 297 0.96 -13.32 -39.93
CA GLN A 297 1.04 -13.01 -41.37
C GLN A 297 -0.19 -13.48 -42.14
N GLY A 298 -0.80 -14.59 -41.74
CA GLY A 298 -2.03 -15.14 -42.31
C GLY A 298 -3.32 -14.53 -41.74
N GLY A 299 -3.23 -13.60 -40.78
CA GLY A 299 -4.38 -12.88 -40.22
C GLY A 299 -5.20 -13.66 -39.19
N GLN A 300 -4.78 -14.85 -38.75
CA GLN A 300 -5.42 -15.60 -37.67
C GLN A 300 -5.18 -15.00 -36.28
N VAL A 301 -4.09 -14.23 -36.13
CA VAL A 301 -3.78 -13.43 -34.94
C VAL A 301 -3.49 -12.00 -35.39
N ALA A 302 -4.16 -11.01 -34.82
CA ALA A 302 -3.93 -9.61 -35.19
C ALA A 302 -2.52 -9.15 -34.79
N GLN A 303 -1.86 -8.32 -35.62
CA GLN A 303 -0.57 -7.71 -35.26
C GLN A 303 -0.64 -6.96 -33.93
N ALA A 304 -1.74 -6.23 -33.69
CA ALA A 304 -1.98 -5.53 -32.42
C ALA A 304 -2.02 -6.46 -31.21
N ARG A 305 -2.44 -7.72 -31.39
CA ARG A 305 -2.43 -8.72 -30.31
C ARG A 305 -0.99 -9.09 -29.96
N LEU A 306 -0.14 -9.39 -30.94
CA LEU A 306 1.29 -9.65 -30.73
C LEU A 306 2.00 -8.44 -30.09
N ASP A 307 1.65 -7.23 -30.52
CA ASP A 307 2.20 -5.99 -29.98
C ASP A 307 1.85 -5.79 -28.49
N ASP A 308 0.63 -6.12 -28.08
CA ASP A 308 0.24 -6.09 -26.65
C ASP A 308 0.98 -7.15 -25.81
N MET A 309 1.21 -8.36 -26.35
CA MET A 309 2.00 -9.39 -25.65
C MET A 309 3.41 -8.87 -25.33
N VAL A 310 4.09 -8.33 -26.35
CA VAL A 310 5.45 -7.79 -26.21
C VAL A 310 5.45 -6.57 -25.29
N THR A 311 4.46 -5.69 -25.41
CA THR A 311 4.35 -4.50 -24.53
C THR A 311 4.25 -4.90 -23.07
N ARG A 312 3.44 -5.91 -22.73
CA ARG A 312 3.28 -6.40 -21.35
C ARG A 312 4.56 -7.02 -20.79
N ILE A 313 5.28 -7.80 -21.59
CA ILE A 313 6.56 -8.41 -21.20
C ILE A 313 7.62 -7.34 -20.96
N LEU A 314 7.76 -6.39 -21.89
CA LEU A 314 8.71 -5.29 -21.75
C LEU A 314 8.33 -4.35 -20.60
N ALA A 315 7.04 -4.08 -20.39
CA ALA A 315 6.57 -3.28 -19.27
C ALA A 315 6.95 -3.95 -17.94
N ALA A 316 6.73 -5.25 -17.79
CA ALA A 316 7.16 -5.99 -16.60
C ALA A 316 8.69 -5.91 -16.39
N TRP A 317 9.48 -6.05 -17.47
CA TRP A 317 10.95 -5.91 -17.44
C TRP A 317 11.40 -4.51 -16.97
N TYR A 318 10.74 -3.45 -17.46
CA TYR A 318 10.98 -2.07 -17.06
C TYR A 318 10.47 -1.74 -15.65
N LEU A 319 9.35 -2.34 -15.22
CA LEU A 319 8.72 -2.11 -13.92
C LEU A 319 9.68 -2.43 -12.78
N VAL A 320 10.34 -3.58 -12.87
CA VAL A 320 11.36 -4.02 -11.91
C VAL A 320 12.77 -3.59 -12.32
N GLY A 321 12.89 -2.65 -13.27
CA GLY A 321 14.12 -1.99 -13.68
C GLY A 321 15.25 -2.94 -14.05
N GLN A 322 14.93 -3.99 -14.82
CA GLN A 322 15.90 -4.96 -15.35
C GLN A 322 16.62 -4.44 -16.61
N ASP A 323 16.26 -3.25 -17.07
CA ASP A 323 16.90 -2.52 -18.18
C ASP A 323 18.25 -1.87 -17.80
N LYS A 324 18.63 -1.90 -16.52
CA LYS A 324 19.79 -1.14 -16.00
C LYS A 324 20.75 -2.05 -15.25
N GLY A 325 21.81 -2.48 -15.95
CA GLY A 325 22.91 -3.23 -15.32
C GLY A 325 22.49 -4.54 -14.66
N TYR A 326 21.47 -5.21 -15.22
CA TYR A 326 20.99 -6.48 -14.67
C TYR A 326 22.01 -7.61 -14.93
N PRO A 327 22.28 -8.49 -13.95
CA PRO A 327 23.25 -9.57 -14.13
C PRO A 327 22.82 -10.55 -15.22
N THR A 328 23.80 -11.09 -15.95
CA THR A 328 23.60 -12.22 -16.86
C THR A 328 23.53 -13.53 -16.10
N SER A 329 22.76 -14.51 -16.60
CA SER A 329 22.64 -15.82 -15.95
C SER A 329 24.02 -16.47 -15.77
N THR A 330 24.37 -16.87 -14.54
CA THR A 330 25.69 -17.46 -14.22
C THR A 330 25.69 -18.98 -14.07
N PHE A 331 24.54 -19.63 -14.25
CA PHE A 331 24.34 -21.07 -14.00
C PHE A 331 23.69 -21.75 -15.20
N ASN A 332 23.55 -23.09 -15.15
CA ASN A 332 22.80 -23.88 -16.12
C ASN A 332 22.01 -24.98 -15.41
N SER A 333 20.67 -24.97 -15.52
CA SER A 333 19.76 -25.93 -14.87
C SER A 333 20.05 -27.39 -15.20
N TRP A 334 20.64 -27.67 -16.37
CA TRP A 334 20.89 -29.02 -16.89
C TRP A 334 22.30 -29.52 -16.54
N ASN A 335 23.13 -28.64 -15.96
CA ASN A 335 24.43 -28.97 -15.41
C ASN A 335 24.59 -28.26 -14.06
N ILE A 336 23.99 -28.86 -13.02
CA ILE A 336 23.86 -28.27 -11.69
C ILE A 336 25.24 -27.93 -11.11
N GLY A 337 25.56 -26.64 -11.08
CA GLY A 337 26.78 -26.08 -10.51
C GLY A 337 26.61 -25.60 -9.07
N THR A 338 27.71 -25.15 -8.45
CA THR A 338 27.70 -24.54 -7.11
C THR A 338 27.85 -23.03 -7.19
N HIS A 339 26.97 -22.30 -6.52
CA HIS A 339 26.99 -20.85 -6.40
C HIS A 339 26.79 -20.46 -4.94
N ASN A 340 27.55 -19.48 -4.44
CA ASN A 340 27.36 -18.97 -3.08
C ASN A 340 26.57 -17.66 -3.12
N VAL A 341 25.26 -17.77 -2.98
CA VAL A 341 24.33 -16.62 -3.02
C VAL A 341 23.45 -16.52 -1.76
N GLY A 342 23.49 -17.53 -0.89
CA GLY A 342 22.61 -17.59 0.29
C GLY A 342 22.95 -16.63 1.43
N GLY A 343 24.19 -16.13 1.52
CA GLY A 343 24.57 -15.10 2.51
C GLY A 343 24.08 -15.38 3.94
N ASN A 344 23.31 -14.44 4.49
CA ASN A 344 22.64 -14.55 5.79
C ASN A 344 21.16 -14.97 5.70
N HIS A 345 20.66 -15.38 4.53
CA HIS A 345 19.23 -15.68 4.33
C HIS A 345 18.75 -16.85 5.19
N LYS A 346 19.66 -17.73 5.61
CA LYS A 346 19.38 -18.78 6.60
C LYS A 346 18.80 -18.25 7.92
N ASP A 347 19.04 -16.99 8.27
CA ASP A 347 18.50 -16.39 9.50
C ASP A 347 16.98 -16.22 9.38
N ASN A 348 16.48 -15.82 8.20
CA ASN A 348 15.06 -15.85 7.88
C ASN A 348 14.53 -17.27 7.87
N VAL A 349 15.22 -18.23 7.23
CA VAL A 349 14.76 -19.63 7.19
C VAL A 349 14.64 -20.23 8.59
N ARG A 350 15.58 -19.93 9.51
CA ARG A 350 15.47 -20.34 10.90
C ARG A 350 14.31 -19.65 11.61
N ALA A 351 14.09 -18.35 11.36
CA ALA A 351 12.98 -17.62 11.95
C ALA A 351 11.63 -18.18 11.47
N THR A 352 11.45 -18.45 10.17
CA THR A 352 10.22 -19.05 9.63
C THR A 352 10.06 -20.50 10.05
N ALA A 353 11.15 -21.29 10.08
CA ALA A 353 11.14 -22.66 10.61
C ALA A 353 10.62 -22.68 12.05
N ARG A 354 11.13 -21.79 12.90
CA ARG A 354 10.77 -21.67 14.32
C ARG A 354 9.36 -21.10 14.54
N ASP A 355 9.05 -19.96 13.92
CA ASP A 355 7.83 -19.20 14.21
C ASP A 355 6.61 -19.71 13.44
N GLY A 356 6.81 -20.61 12.47
CA GLY A 356 5.76 -21.37 11.78
C GLY A 356 5.39 -22.68 12.48
N ILE A 357 6.15 -23.12 13.51
CA ILE A 357 5.78 -24.30 14.32
C ILE A 357 4.51 -24.00 15.10
N VAL A 358 3.56 -24.93 15.02
CA VAL A 358 2.28 -24.87 15.73
C VAL A 358 2.26 -25.94 16.83
N LEU A 359 2.16 -25.49 18.08
CA LEU A 359 2.00 -26.40 19.22
C LEU A 359 0.51 -26.79 19.33
N LEU A 360 0.19 -28.07 19.13
CA LEU A 360 -1.19 -28.56 19.10
C LEU A 360 -1.65 -29.08 20.46
N LYS A 361 -0.75 -29.74 21.19
CA LYS A 361 -0.99 -30.29 22.52
C LYS A 361 0.22 -30.07 23.41
N ASN A 362 0.00 -29.73 24.68
CA ASN A 362 1.05 -29.62 25.69
C ASN A 362 0.49 -29.85 27.10
N THR A 363 0.31 -31.11 27.47
CA THR A 363 -0.20 -31.53 28.79
C THR A 363 0.86 -31.32 29.87
N ASP A 364 0.45 -30.82 31.04
CA ASP A 364 1.30 -30.61 32.22
C ASP A 364 2.59 -29.81 31.96
N ALA A 365 2.55 -28.91 30.97
CA ALA A 365 3.71 -28.15 30.51
C ALA A 365 4.95 -29.03 30.22
N ALA A 366 4.72 -30.18 29.56
CA ALA A 366 5.78 -31.09 29.12
C ALA A 366 6.84 -30.40 28.25
N LEU A 367 6.41 -29.41 27.47
CA LEU A 367 7.28 -28.45 26.78
C LEU A 367 7.17 -27.04 27.42
N PRO A 368 8.27 -26.27 27.45
CA PRO A 368 9.60 -26.59 26.92
C PRO A 368 10.39 -27.58 27.79
N LEU A 369 11.33 -28.29 27.17
CA LEU A 369 12.24 -29.23 27.82
C LEU A 369 13.17 -28.51 28.80
N LYS A 370 13.40 -29.13 29.97
CA LYS A 370 14.21 -28.55 31.07
C LYS A 370 15.38 -29.47 31.43
N LYS A 371 16.31 -29.68 30.49
CA LYS A 371 17.50 -30.54 30.68
C LYS A 371 17.15 -31.94 31.20
N PRO A 372 16.32 -32.72 30.46
CA PRO A 372 15.95 -34.07 30.89
C PRO A 372 17.20 -34.96 31.03
N LYS A 373 17.12 -35.98 31.88
CA LYS A 373 18.23 -36.92 32.10
C LYS A 373 18.50 -37.80 30.88
N SER A 374 17.44 -38.23 30.20
CA SER A 374 17.55 -39.03 28.98
C SER A 374 16.41 -38.77 28.00
N ILE A 375 16.73 -38.74 26.71
CA ILE A 375 15.77 -38.57 25.61
C ILE A 375 15.94 -39.74 24.64
N ALA A 376 14.82 -40.33 24.21
CA ALA A 376 14.78 -41.17 23.02
C ALA A 376 14.33 -40.35 21.80
N VAL A 377 15.06 -40.38 20.69
CA VAL A 377 14.64 -39.75 19.42
C VAL A 377 14.38 -40.84 18.39
N ILE A 378 13.15 -40.89 17.89
CA ILE A 378 12.59 -42.06 17.18
C ILE A 378 11.93 -41.63 15.86
N GLY A 379 12.05 -42.46 14.83
CA GLY A 379 11.48 -42.25 13.50
C GLY A 379 12.54 -41.89 12.46
N SER A 380 12.32 -42.29 11.21
CA SER A 380 13.20 -41.93 10.09
C SER A 380 13.21 -40.41 9.85
N ASP A 381 12.09 -39.74 10.10
CA ASP A 381 11.93 -38.28 9.99
C ASP A 381 12.86 -37.47 10.92
N ALA A 382 13.55 -38.13 11.87
CA ALA A 382 14.48 -37.46 12.77
C ALA A 382 15.86 -37.19 12.15
N VAL A 383 16.21 -37.78 11.00
CA VAL A 383 17.56 -37.73 10.41
C VAL A 383 17.55 -37.24 8.97
N VAL A 384 18.67 -36.74 8.47
CA VAL A 384 18.83 -36.52 7.02
C VAL A 384 18.74 -37.86 6.30
N ALA A 385 18.15 -37.87 5.11
CA ALA A 385 18.11 -39.01 4.20
C ALA A 385 19.47 -39.74 4.15
N PRO A 386 19.54 -41.07 4.36
CA PRO A 386 20.80 -41.81 4.33
C PRO A 386 21.56 -41.69 3.01
N LYS A 387 20.84 -41.47 1.90
CA LYS A 387 21.41 -41.27 0.56
C LYS A 387 21.93 -39.84 0.34
N GLY A 388 21.62 -38.91 1.25
CA GLY A 388 21.92 -37.49 1.17
C GLY A 388 20.68 -36.64 0.89
N MET A 389 20.66 -35.41 1.43
CA MET A 389 19.51 -34.48 1.39
C MET A 389 18.99 -34.13 -0.02
N ASN A 390 19.83 -34.25 -1.05
CA ASN A 390 19.50 -33.95 -2.45
C ASN A 390 19.49 -35.20 -3.34
N ALA A 391 19.56 -36.40 -2.78
CA ALA A 391 19.74 -37.65 -3.54
C ALA A 391 18.55 -38.00 -4.44
N CYS A 392 17.35 -37.54 -4.07
CA CYS A 392 16.15 -37.71 -4.86
C CYS A 392 15.94 -36.50 -5.76
N ALA A 393 15.87 -36.75 -7.07
CA ALA A 393 15.54 -35.72 -8.06
C ALA A 393 14.20 -35.06 -7.70
N ASP A 394 14.16 -33.73 -7.74
CA ASP A 394 12.98 -32.92 -7.42
C ASP A 394 12.35 -33.24 -6.05
N ARG A 395 13.18 -33.73 -5.11
CA ARG A 395 12.76 -34.21 -3.79
C ARG A 395 11.69 -35.32 -3.84
N GLY A 396 11.62 -36.08 -4.93
CA GLY A 396 10.64 -37.15 -5.18
C GLY A 396 10.82 -38.41 -4.36
N CYS A 397 11.03 -38.28 -3.05
CA CYS A 397 11.05 -39.36 -2.08
C CYS A 397 10.75 -38.82 -0.70
N ASN A 398 10.25 -39.68 0.19
CA ASN A 398 10.08 -39.38 1.60
C ASN A 398 11.01 -40.30 2.41
N ASP A 399 12.31 -40.00 2.44
CA ASP A 399 13.35 -40.81 3.09
C ASP A 399 14.16 -39.90 4.02
N GLY A 400 13.96 -40.01 5.33
CA GLY A 400 14.51 -39.06 6.32
C GLY A 400 13.56 -37.91 6.65
N THR A 401 14.11 -36.81 7.19
CA THR A 401 13.36 -35.64 7.65
C THR A 401 12.73 -34.89 6.47
N LEU A 402 11.43 -34.64 6.57
CA LEU A 402 10.69 -33.93 5.52
C LEU A 402 10.77 -32.42 5.74
N ALA A 403 11.48 -31.73 4.84
CA ALA A 403 11.63 -30.27 4.91
C ALA A 403 11.01 -29.52 3.72
N MET A 404 10.53 -30.24 2.71
CA MET A 404 9.98 -29.74 1.44
C MET A 404 9.19 -30.88 0.77
N GLY A 405 8.08 -30.58 0.08
CA GLY A 405 7.43 -31.58 -0.78
C GLY A 405 8.17 -31.75 -2.13
N TRP A 406 7.61 -32.52 -3.06
CA TRP A 406 8.28 -32.81 -4.34
C TRP A 406 7.73 -32.04 -5.55
N GLY A 407 8.53 -31.98 -6.62
CA GLY A 407 8.15 -31.44 -7.93
C GLY A 407 8.89 -30.16 -8.32
N SER A 408 8.25 -29.31 -9.13
CA SER A 408 8.83 -28.04 -9.57
C SER A 408 8.99 -26.99 -8.48
N GLY A 409 8.21 -27.08 -7.41
CA GLY A 409 8.27 -26.18 -6.26
C GLY A 409 9.51 -26.35 -5.36
N THR A 410 10.61 -26.89 -5.87
CA THR A 410 11.75 -27.36 -5.06
C THR A 410 13.05 -26.59 -5.30
N ALA A 411 14.01 -26.76 -4.39
CA ALA A 411 15.40 -26.28 -4.52
C ALA A 411 16.37 -27.33 -3.96
N GLU A 412 17.64 -27.24 -4.32
CA GLU A 412 18.69 -28.05 -3.71
C GLU A 412 19.04 -27.50 -2.33
N PHE A 413 19.12 -28.36 -1.32
CA PHE A 413 19.56 -27.97 0.01
C PHE A 413 21.07 -27.68 0.00
N PRO A 414 21.54 -26.52 0.47
CA PRO A 414 22.97 -26.27 0.68
C PRO A 414 23.49 -27.07 1.88
N TYR A 415 22.61 -27.30 2.84
CA TYR A 415 22.70 -28.23 3.96
C TYR A 415 21.26 -28.47 4.45
N LEU A 416 21.07 -29.46 5.32
CA LEU A 416 19.81 -29.69 6.01
C LEU A 416 20.12 -30.11 7.45
N VAL A 417 19.66 -29.32 8.42
CA VAL A 417 19.80 -29.69 9.84
C VAL A 417 18.60 -30.55 10.22
N ALA A 418 18.81 -31.83 10.50
CA ALA A 418 17.73 -32.71 10.94
C ALA A 418 17.40 -32.53 12.43
N PRO A 419 16.18 -32.92 12.86
CA PRO A 419 15.79 -32.88 14.28
C PRO A 419 16.82 -33.50 15.23
N LEU A 420 17.32 -34.70 14.91
CA LEU A 420 18.29 -35.40 15.75
C LEU A 420 19.60 -34.63 15.89
N ASP A 421 20.10 -33.98 14.82
CA ASP A 421 21.37 -33.26 14.85
C ASP A 421 21.32 -32.06 15.81
N ALA A 422 20.22 -31.30 15.76
CA ALA A 422 20.00 -30.16 16.64
C ALA A 422 19.75 -30.60 18.09
N ILE A 423 18.93 -31.63 18.30
CA ILE A 423 18.66 -32.19 19.64
C ILE A 423 19.94 -32.77 20.25
N LYS A 424 20.78 -33.46 19.46
CA LYS A 424 22.07 -34.00 19.89
C LYS A 424 23.02 -32.90 20.34
N THR A 425 23.09 -31.82 19.58
CA THR A 425 23.90 -30.65 19.93
C THR A 425 23.46 -30.02 21.26
N GLN A 426 22.16 -29.94 21.51
CA GLN A 426 21.63 -29.40 22.77
C GLN A 426 21.80 -30.37 23.95
N ALA A 427 21.52 -31.67 23.74
CA ALA A 427 21.68 -32.72 24.75
C ALA A 427 23.11 -32.81 25.29
N GLN A 428 24.12 -32.63 24.42
CA GLN A 428 25.54 -32.58 24.83
C GLN A 428 25.82 -31.43 25.80
N LYS A 429 25.18 -30.26 25.62
CA LYS A 429 25.33 -29.10 26.51
C LYS A 429 24.64 -29.31 27.84
N ASP A 430 23.52 -30.05 27.83
CA ASP A 430 22.70 -30.30 29.01
C ASP A 430 23.15 -31.51 29.83
N GLY A 431 24.04 -32.35 29.28
CA GLY A 431 24.43 -33.63 29.89
C GLY A 431 23.34 -34.71 29.78
N THR A 432 22.42 -34.56 28.82
CA THR A 432 21.32 -35.48 28.58
C THR A 432 21.80 -36.72 27.80
N THR A 433 21.47 -37.91 28.29
CA THR A 433 21.74 -39.17 27.57
C THR A 433 20.78 -39.34 26.40
N LEU A 434 21.30 -39.62 25.20
CA LEU A 434 20.47 -39.88 24.03
C LEU A 434 20.43 -41.36 23.66
N THR A 435 19.24 -41.85 23.35
CA THR A 435 19.01 -43.14 22.67
C THR A 435 18.25 -42.86 21.38
N THR A 436 18.55 -43.58 20.31
CA THR A 436 17.99 -43.27 18.99
C THR A 436 17.46 -44.52 18.30
N SER A 437 16.33 -44.38 17.61
CA SER A 437 15.82 -45.36 16.64
C SER A 437 15.42 -44.61 15.39
N THR A 438 16.34 -44.47 14.45
CA THR A 438 16.20 -43.59 13.26
C THR A 438 15.54 -44.31 12.09
N ASN A 439 14.52 -45.13 12.38
CA ASN A 439 13.71 -45.86 11.42
C ASN A 439 12.29 -46.00 11.99
N ASP A 440 11.36 -46.49 11.16
CA ASP A 440 9.94 -46.56 11.51
C ASP A 440 9.47 -47.95 11.98
N ASN A 441 10.41 -48.80 12.43
CA ASN A 441 10.06 -50.07 13.04
C ASN A 441 9.51 -49.84 14.45
N ALA A 442 8.22 -50.10 14.64
CA ALA A 442 7.50 -49.87 15.89
C ALA A 442 8.14 -50.57 17.11
N GLN A 443 8.64 -51.80 16.95
CA GLN A 443 9.28 -52.54 18.05
C GLN A 443 10.62 -51.94 18.46
N GLN A 444 11.44 -51.52 17.48
CA GLN A 444 12.72 -50.85 17.75
C GLN A 444 12.50 -49.46 18.37
N GLY A 445 11.50 -48.72 17.90
CA GLY A 445 11.10 -47.44 18.50
C GLY A 445 10.70 -47.60 19.97
N ALA A 446 9.83 -48.58 20.28
CA ALA A 446 9.45 -48.89 21.65
C ALA A 446 10.66 -49.30 22.52
N ALA A 447 11.55 -50.14 21.99
CA ALA A 447 12.77 -50.55 22.70
C ALA A 447 13.68 -49.37 23.05
N ALA A 448 13.85 -48.41 22.13
CA ALA A 448 14.60 -47.18 22.39
C ALA A 448 13.92 -46.27 23.43
N ALA A 449 12.58 -46.24 23.46
CA ALA A 449 11.80 -45.40 24.36
C ALA A 449 11.70 -45.92 25.80
N GLN A 450 11.80 -47.24 26.01
CA GLN A 450 11.48 -47.93 27.27
C GLN A 450 12.17 -47.37 28.52
N ASN A 451 13.43 -46.93 28.39
CA ASN A 451 14.27 -46.47 29.51
C ASN A 451 14.59 -44.96 29.45
N ALA A 452 14.07 -44.24 28.46
CA ALA A 452 14.25 -42.80 28.36
C ALA A 452 13.28 -42.04 29.27
N GLU A 453 13.68 -40.91 29.84
CA GLU A 453 12.79 -40.06 30.64
C GLU A 453 11.62 -39.53 29.80
N LEU A 454 11.89 -39.22 28.53
CA LEU A 454 10.89 -38.86 27.53
C LEU A 454 11.30 -39.37 26.15
N ALA A 455 10.32 -39.52 25.26
CA ALA A 455 10.51 -39.95 23.89
C ALA A 455 9.99 -38.89 22.91
N ILE A 456 10.78 -38.55 21.89
CA ILE A 456 10.40 -37.68 20.78
C ILE A 456 10.26 -38.55 19.55
N VAL A 457 9.04 -38.69 19.04
CA VAL A 457 8.72 -39.47 17.85
C VAL A 457 8.50 -38.49 16.69
N CYS A 458 9.36 -38.54 15.68
CA CYS A 458 9.25 -37.74 14.48
C CYS A 458 8.53 -38.56 13.41
N ILE A 459 7.43 -38.03 12.87
CA ILE A 459 6.64 -38.64 11.80
C ILE A 459 6.38 -37.60 10.71
N ASN A 460 6.08 -38.05 9.50
CA ASN A 460 5.78 -37.15 8.41
C ASN A 460 4.66 -37.64 7.50
N ALA A 461 4.26 -36.79 6.57
CA ALA A 461 3.44 -37.16 5.42
C ALA A 461 3.67 -36.17 4.28
N ASP A 462 3.90 -36.71 3.10
CA ASP A 462 4.41 -35.97 1.95
C ASP A 462 3.42 -35.95 0.77
N SER A 463 3.64 -35.03 -0.17
CA SER A 463 2.93 -34.87 -1.43
C SER A 463 3.69 -33.95 -2.38
N GLY A 464 3.29 -33.91 -3.64
CA GLY A 464 3.91 -32.99 -4.58
C GLY A 464 3.25 -32.97 -5.95
N GLU A 465 4.04 -32.60 -6.94
CA GLU A 465 3.58 -32.48 -8.32
C GLU A 465 3.29 -33.82 -9.00
N GLY A 466 2.24 -33.87 -9.84
CA GLY A 466 1.64 -35.09 -10.39
C GLY A 466 2.46 -35.88 -11.42
N TYR A 467 3.63 -35.38 -11.83
CA TYR A 467 4.52 -36.12 -12.73
C TYR A 467 5.43 -37.11 -11.99
N ILE A 468 5.44 -37.10 -10.65
CA ILE A 468 6.19 -38.03 -9.80
C ILE A 468 5.19 -38.86 -8.97
N THR A 469 5.43 -40.17 -8.91
CA THR A 469 4.70 -41.07 -7.99
C THR A 469 5.64 -41.54 -6.89
N VAL A 470 5.31 -41.24 -5.64
CA VAL A 470 6.09 -41.65 -4.46
C VAL A 470 5.21 -42.54 -3.57
N GLU A 471 5.65 -43.76 -3.30
CA GLU A 471 4.94 -44.72 -2.43
C GLU A 471 3.44 -44.84 -2.76
N THR A 472 3.11 -44.97 -4.06
CA THR A 472 1.75 -45.03 -4.65
C THR A 472 0.97 -43.71 -4.74
N ASN A 473 1.49 -42.60 -4.22
CA ASN A 473 0.87 -41.28 -4.30
C ASN A 473 1.34 -40.56 -5.58
N ALA A 474 0.44 -40.37 -6.55
CA ALA A 474 0.73 -39.74 -7.84
C ALA A 474 0.49 -38.23 -7.77
N GLY A 475 1.39 -37.51 -7.10
CA GLY A 475 1.24 -36.11 -6.72
C GLY A 475 0.31 -35.93 -5.52
N ASP A 476 -0.99 -36.14 -5.72
CA ASP A 476 -1.99 -36.08 -4.66
C ASP A 476 -1.82 -37.21 -3.64
N ARG A 477 -2.13 -36.93 -2.36
CA ARG A 477 -2.12 -37.94 -1.30
C ARG A 477 -3.31 -38.89 -1.44
N ASN A 478 -3.07 -40.17 -1.21
CA ASN A 478 -4.13 -41.20 -1.20
C ASN A 478 -4.97 -41.17 0.09
N ASN A 479 -4.43 -40.65 1.19
CA ASN A 479 -5.10 -40.57 2.48
C ASN A 479 -4.53 -39.40 3.33
N LEU A 480 -5.03 -39.26 4.56
CA LEU A 480 -4.61 -38.27 5.55
C LEU A 480 -3.93 -38.92 6.77
N ASP A 481 -3.35 -40.10 6.59
CA ASP A 481 -2.57 -40.78 7.63
C ASP A 481 -1.10 -40.38 7.54
N PRO A 482 -0.35 -40.40 8.66
CA PRO A 482 1.10 -40.32 8.63
C PRO A 482 1.69 -41.44 7.75
N TRP A 483 2.71 -41.11 6.97
CA TRP A 483 3.44 -42.07 6.15
C TRP A 483 4.30 -42.99 7.02
N HIS A 484 4.87 -44.04 6.40
CA HIS A 484 5.78 -45.00 7.04
C HIS A 484 5.25 -45.63 8.34
N ASN A 485 3.95 -45.90 8.40
CA ASN A 485 3.29 -46.43 9.60
C ASN A 485 3.44 -45.54 10.85
N GLY A 486 3.54 -44.21 10.69
CA GLY A 486 3.72 -43.29 11.82
C GLY A 486 2.68 -43.45 12.94
N ASN A 487 1.41 -43.78 12.61
CA ASN A 487 0.39 -44.11 13.61
C ASN A 487 0.80 -45.29 14.51
N ALA A 488 1.31 -46.38 13.92
CA ALA A 488 1.73 -47.57 14.67
C ALA A 488 3.01 -47.31 15.47
N LEU A 489 3.93 -46.50 14.93
CA LEU A 489 5.16 -46.10 15.62
C LEU A 489 4.84 -45.29 16.88
N VAL A 490 4.00 -44.27 16.78
CA VAL A 490 3.56 -43.46 17.93
C VAL A 490 2.84 -44.34 18.96
N ALA A 491 1.93 -45.22 18.53
CA ALA A 491 1.21 -46.10 19.43
C ALA A 491 2.15 -47.04 20.21
N ALA A 492 3.14 -47.64 19.55
CA ALA A 492 4.11 -48.52 20.20
C ALA A 492 5.02 -47.78 21.20
N VAL A 493 5.47 -46.57 20.87
CA VAL A 493 6.28 -45.75 21.78
C VAL A 493 5.46 -45.28 22.98
N ALA A 494 4.25 -44.77 22.75
CA ALA A 494 3.36 -44.32 23.81
C ALA A 494 2.91 -45.45 24.74
N ALA A 495 2.93 -46.72 24.30
CA ALA A 495 2.65 -47.87 25.15
C ALA A 495 3.73 -48.12 26.22
N VAL A 496 4.97 -47.68 25.98
CA VAL A 496 6.12 -47.95 26.86
C VAL A 496 6.74 -46.71 27.50
N ASN A 497 6.49 -45.51 26.96
CA ASN A 497 6.99 -44.25 27.49
C ASN A 497 5.83 -43.27 27.81
N LYS A 498 5.74 -42.86 29.07
CA LYS A 498 4.66 -42.00 29.60
C LYS A 498 4.78 -40.53 29.20
N LYS A 499 5.92 -40.09 28.65
CA LYS A 499 6.18 -38.73 28.20
C LYS A 499 6.58 -38.75 26.72
N THR A 500 5.65 -39.15 25.87
CA THR A 500 5.83 -39.17 24.42
C THR A 500 5.46 -37.81 23.83
N ILE A 501 6.39 -37.23 23.08
CA ILE A 501 6.23 -36.00 22.30
C ILE A 501 6.21 -36.40 20.82
N VAL A 502 5.20 -36.00 20.08
CA VAL A 502 5.11 -36.26 18.64
C VAL A 502 5.47 -35.00 17.88
N VAL A 503 6.45 -35.08 16.98
CA VAL A 503 6.83 -34.02 16.05
C VAL A 503 6.37 -34.43 14.66
N ILE A 504 5.66 -33.54 13.97
CA ILE A 504 5.04 -33.84 12.67
C ILE A 504 5.56 -32.87 11.60
N HIS A 505 6.29 -33.38 10.60
CA HIS A 505 6.59 -32.64 9.38
C HIS A 505 5.62 -33.04 8.27
N SER A 506 4.80 -32.13 7.77
CA SER A 506 3.83 -32.50 6.74
C SER A 506 3.43 -31.34 5.82
N VAL A 507 3.15 -31.71 4.57
CA VAL A 507 2.60 -30.87 3.51
C VAL A 507 1.21 -30.30 3.82
N GLY A 508 0.45 -30.90 4.74
CA GLY A 508 -0.93 -30.48 5.04
C GLY A 508 -1.57 -31.32 6.14
N PRO A 509 -2.89 -31.19 6.38
CA PRO A 509 -3.56 -31.84 7.51
C PRO A 509 -3.36 -33.37 7.56
N LEU A 510 -3.37 -33.93 8.77
CA LEU A 510 -3.41 -35.36 9.07
C LEU A 510 -4.54 -35.69 10.06
N ILE A 511 -5.04 -36.92 10.04
CA ILE A 511 -5.97 -37.40 11.07
C ILE A 511 -5.16 -37.89 12.28
N LEU A 512 -5.29 -37.18 13.40
CA LEU A 512 -4.50 -37.41 14.61
C LEU A 512 -5.23 -38.30 15.64
N GLU A 513 -6.51 -38.60 15.41
CA GLU A 513 -7.36 -39.37 16.33
C GLU A 513 -6.76 -40.71 16.83
N PRO A 514 -5.95 -41.46 16.05
CA PRO A 514 -5.36 -42.71 16.54
C PRO A 514 -4.50 -42.58 17.80
N TYR A 515 -3.96 -41.39 18.11
CA TYR A 515 -3.07 -41.21 19.25
C TYR A 515 -3.22 -39.88 20.01
N ILE A 516 -3.94 -38.88 19.48
CA ILE A 516 -3.98 -37.52 20.05
C ILE A 516 -4.53 -37.49 21.49
N ASP A 517 -5.47 -38.36 21.84
CA ASP A 517 -6.07 -38.45 23.17
C ASP A 517 -5.38 -39.48 24.07
N ASN A 518 -4.32 -40.15 23.60
CA ASN A 518 -3.52 -41.04 24.45
C ASN A 518 -2.86 -40.21 25.57
N PRO A 519 -3.04 -40.58 26.85
CA PRO A 519 -2.51 -39.81 27.98
C PRO A 519 -0.97 -39.77 28.02
N ASN A 520 -0.30 -40.76 27.42
CA ASN A 520 1.16 -40.79 27.34
C ASN A 520 1.71 -39.92 26.22
N VAL A 521 0.88 -39.49 25.25
CA VAL A 521 1.25 -38.47 24.27
C VAL A 521 1.01 -37.11 24.91
N VAL A 522 2.06 -36.56 25.51
CA VAL A 522 1.97 -35.34 26.34
C VAL A 522 2.12 -34.06 25.53
N ALA A 523 2.75 -34.12 24.35
CA ALA A 523 2.80 -32.98 23.44
C ALA A 523 2.75 -33.41 21.97
N VAL A 524 2.18 -32.54 21.14
CA VAL A 524 2.16 -32.68 19.67
C VAL A 524 2.59 -31.36 19.06
N VAL A 525 3.67 -31.41 18.28
CA VAL A 525 4.32 -30.27 17.65
C VAL A 525 4.19 -30.42 16.14
N TRP A 526 3.39 -29.55 15.53
CA TRP A 526 3.28 -29.49 14.08
C TRP A 526 4.40 -28.61 13.53
N ALA A 527 5.39 -29.22 12.90
CA ALA A 527 6.60 -28.57 12.41
C ALA A 527 6.59 -28.27 10.91
N GLY A 528 5.53 -28.68 10.18
CA GLY A 528 5.27 -28.28 8.80
C GLY A 528 6.40 -28.64 7.82
N LEU A 529 6.81 -27.68 6.98
CA LEU A 529 7.87 -27.82 5.98
C LEU A 529 8.89 -26.67 6.11
N PRO A 530 9.84 -26.80 7.05
CA PRO A 530 10.62 -25.67 7.54
C PRO A 530 11.82 -25.26 6.66
N GLY A 531 12.18 -26.00 5.62
CA GLY A 531 13.38 -25.75 4.82
C GLY A 531 14.69 -26.15 5.53
N GLN A 532 15.82 -25.56 5.13
CA GLN A 532 17.16 -26.05 5.53
C GLN A 532 17.48 -25.98 7.04
N GLU A 533 16.76 -25.15 7.79
CA GLU A 533 16.94 -24.93 9.24
C GLU A 533 15.97 -25.75 10.11
N SER A 534 15.38 -26.83 9.56
CA SER A 534 14.38 -27.69 10.21
C SER A 534 14.66 -27.98 11.70
N GLY A 535 15.77 -28.69 11.97
CA GLY A 535 16.13 -29.10 13.31
C GLY A 535 16.46 -27.94 14.24
N ASN A 536 17.06 -26.85 13.73
CA ASN A 536 17.38 -25.67 14.53
C ASN A 536 16.10 -24.94 14.97
N GLY A 537 15.16 -24.71 14.05
CA GLY A 537 13.86 -24.11 14.37
C GLY A 537 13.07 -24.96 15.37
N LEU A 538 13.09 -26.29 15.18
CA LEU A 538 12.47 -27.23 16.12
C LEU A 538 13.12 -27.18 17.51
N ALA A 539 14.45 -27.22 17.60
CA ALA A 539 15.16 -27.16 18.87
C ALA A 539 14.91 -25.85 19.62
N ASP A 540 14.82 -24.72 18.91
CA ASP A 540 14.48 -23.41 19.49
C ASP A 540 13.13 -23.45 20.23
N ILE A 541 12.15 -24.18 19.70
CA ILE A 541 10.84 -24.36 20.32
C ILE A 541 10.88 -25.42 21.42
N LEU A 542 11.41 -26.61 21.15
CA LEU A 542 11.41 -27.72 22.10
C LEU A 542 12.11 -27.35 23.41
N TYR A 543 13.21 -26.58 23.36
CA TYR A 543 13.96 -26.14 24.54
C TYR A 543 13.56 -24.76 25.06
N GLY A 544 12.54 -24.12 24.45
CA GLY A 544 12.00 -22.86 24.95
C GLY A 544 12.94 -21.67 24.82
N LEU A 545 13.79 -21.64 23.80
CA LEU A 545 14.52 -20.40 23.44
C LEU A 545 13.53 -19.29 23.07
N THR A 546 12.41 -19.68 22.47
CA THR A 546 11.21 -18.86 22.33
C THR A 546 9.96 -19.71 22.54
N SER A 547 8.84 -19.06 22.87
CA SER A 547 7.54 -19.72 22.80
C SER A 547 7.15 -20.02 21.36
N PRO A 548 6.50 -21.17 21.07
CA PRO A 548 5.81 -21.36 19.81
C PRO A 548 4.74 -20.28 19.67
N SER A 549 4.57 -19.81 18.43
CA SER A 549 3.65 -18.72 18.08
C SER A 549 2.98 -18.92 16.72
N GLY A 550 3.26 -20.03 16.03
CA GLY A 550 2.57 -20.38 14.80
C GLY A 550 1.12 -20.73 15.08
N LYS A 551 0.26 -20.49 14.10
CA LYS A 551 -1.14 -20.91 14.09
C LYS A 551 -1.44 -21.69 12.81
N LEU A 552 -2.29 -22.70 12.88
CA LEU A 552 -2.64 -23.51 11.73
C LEU A 552 -3.24 -22.66 10.59
N PRO A 553 -2.70 -22.73 9.36
CA PRO A 553 -3.28 -22.07 8.20
C PRO A 553 -4.38 -22.91 7.53
N TYR A 554 -4.80 -24.02 8.15
CA TYR A 554 -5.87 -24.93 7.72
C TYR A 554 -6.50 -25.62 8.92
N THR A 555 -7.61 -26.32 8.72
CA THR A 555 -8.25 -27.11 9.76
C THR A 555 -7.64 -28.52 9.84
N ILE A 556 -7.53 -29.08 11.05
CA ILE A 556 -7.27 -30.51 11.30
C ILE A 556 -8.55 -31.17 11.81
N ALA A 557 -9.15 -32.03 11.00
CA ALA A 557 -10.39 -32.73 11.28
C ALA A 557 -10.21 -33.98 12.16
N LYS A 558 -11.33 -34.48 12.70
CA LYS A 558 -11.39 -35.78 13.37
C LYS A 558 -11.50 -36.94 12.37
N LYS A 559 -12.11 -36.72 11.20
CA LYS A 559 -12.17 -37.71 10.11
C LYS A 559 -12.05 -37.05 8.75
N ALA A 560 -11.50 -37.77 7.77
CA ALA A 560 -11.26 -37.24 6.43
C ALA A 560 -12.55 -36.77 5.72
N SER A 561 -13.68 -37.43 5.97
CA SER A 561 -14.96 -37.08 5.33
C SER A 561 -15.55 -35.75 5.80
N ASP A 562 -15.05 -35.15 6.89
CA ASP A 562 -15.52 -33.84 7.35
C ASP A 562 -15.18 -32.72 6.37
N TYR A 563 -14.06 -32.82 5.64
CA TYR A 563 -13.66 -31.84 4.63
C TYR A 563 -14.55 -31.83 3.40
N GLY A 564 -15.34 -32.89 3.17
CA GLY A 564 -16.20 -33.04 2.00
C GLY A 564 -15.53 -33.80 0.85
N PRO A 565 -15.90 -33.50 -0.41
CA PRO A 565 -15.38 -34.20 -1.58
C PRO A 565 -13.84 -34.13 -1.70
N GLY A 566 -13.23 -35.23 -2.13
CA GLY A 566 -11.79 -35.34 -2.39
C GLY A 566 -11.43 -35.25 -3.87
N VAL A 567 -10.22 -35.70 -4.20
CA VAL A 567 -9.71 -35.77 -5.58
C VAL A 567 -10.62 -36.58 -6.50
N VAL A 568 -10.94 -36.05 -7.67
CA VAL A 568 -11.76 -36.71 -8.70
C VAL A 568 -10.94 -37.16 -9.90
N GLY A 569 -11.43 -38.13 -10.68
CA GLY A 569 -10.74 -38.66 -11.87
C GLY A 569 -11.15 -38.03 -13.20
N GLY A 570 -11.98 -36.98 -13.18
CA GLY A 570 -12.51 -36.31 -14.36
C GLY A 570 -12.81 -34.85 -14.02
N ASP A 571 -13.74 -34.23 -14.76
CA ASP A 571 -14.12 -32.84 -14.51
C ASP A 571 -14.69 -32.65 -13.09
N ASP A 572 -14.15 -31.68 -12.36
CA ASP A 572 -14.62 -31.28 -11.04
C ASP A 572 -15.79 -30.29 -11.18
N SER A 573 -16.98 -30.77 -10.84
CA SER A 573 -18.22 -29.98 -10.79
C SER A 573 -18.68 -29.67 -9.37
N SER A 574 -17.93 -30.09 -8.34
CA SER A 574 -18.32 -29.95 -6.94
C SER A 574 -17.69 -28.73 -6.31
N TRP A 575 -18.21 -27.54 -6.61
CA TRP A 575 -17.68 -26.27 -6.10
C TRP A 575 -18.63 -25.66 -5.07
N ASP A 576 -18.07 -25.27 -3.94
CA ASP A 576 -18.80 -24.66 -2.84
C ASP A 576 -17.97 -23.49 -2.26
N MET A 577 -18.65 -22.49 -1.70
CA MET A 577 -18.02 -21.41 -0.96
C MET A 577 -17.53 -21.84 0.44
N PHE A 578 -18.00 -23.00 0.90
CA PHE A 578 -17.66 -23.56 2.21
C PHE A 578 -16.49 -24.55 2.11
N VAL A 579 -15.27 -24.01 2.04
CA VAL A 579 -13.99 -24.76 2.06
C VAL A 579 -13.30 -24.61 3.42
N ASP A 580 -12.59 -25.65 3.86
CA ASP A 580 -11.88 -25.69 5.14
C ASP A 580 -12.78 -25.22 6.31
N TYR A 581 -12.32 -24.32 7.19
CA TYR A 581 -13.07 -23.89 8.37
C TYR A 581 -14.46 -23.32 8.05
N ARG A 582 -14.66 -22.72 6.86
CA ARG A 582 -15.97 -22.24 6.42
C ARG A 582 -16.97 -23.39 6.33
N ARG A 583 -16.53 -24.58 5.90
CA ARG A 583 -17.33 -25.82 5.89
C ARG A 583 -17.64 -26.29 7.29
N PHE A 584 -16.64 -26.37 8.15
CA PHE A 584 -16.80 -26.86 9.51
C PHE A 584 -17.77 -25.99 10.29
N ASP A 585 -17.71 -24.67 10.08
CA ASP A 585 -18.64 -23.72 10.68
C ASP A 585 -20.05 -23.86 10.09
N GLN A 586 -20.18 -23.92 8.77
CA GLN A 586 -21.47 -24.06 8.09
C GLN A 586 -22.20 -25.36 8.47
N GLN A 587 -21.47 -26.46 8.59
CA GLN A 587 -22.01 -27.78 8.92
C GLN A 587 -22.02 -28.06 10.42
N LYS A 588 -21.56 -27.11 11.25
CA LYS A 588 -21.43 -27.26 12.71
C LYS A 588 -20.61 -28.49 13.11
N ILE A 589 -19.61 -28.84 12.31
CA ILE A 589 -18.67 -29.92 12.59
C ILE A 589 -17.62 -29.37 13.55
N GLU A 590 -17.29 -30.13 14.58
CA GLU A 590 -16.20 -29.81 15.51
C GLU A 590 -14.88 -30.40 14.96
N PRO A 591 -13.90 -29.57 14.57
CA PRO A 591 -12.59 -30.08 14.19
C PRO A 591 -11.83 -30.60 15.41
N ARG A 592 -10.71 -31.31 15.18
CA ARG A 592 -9.77 -31.61 16.26
C ARG A 592 -8.98 -30.36 16.63
N PHE A 593 -8.46 -29.65 15.63
CA PHE A 593 -7.85 -28.33 15.76
C PHE A 593 -8.34 -27.45 14.62
N GLU A 594 -8.95 -26.33 14.95
CA GLU A 594 -9.52 -25.41 13.98
C GLU A 594 -8.47 -24.57 13.22
N PHE A 595 -8.86 -24.02 12.08
CA PHE A 595 -8.09 -22.97 11.41
C PHE A 595 -7.75 -21.83 12.38
N GLY A 596 -6.50 -21.37 12.35
CA GLY A 596 -5.98 -20.33 13.22
C GLY A 596 -5.66 -20.79 14.64
N PHE A 597 -5.75 -22.09 14.96
CA PHE A 597 -5.40 -22.63 16.27
C PHE A 597 -3.89 -22.78 16.45
N GLY A 598 -3.40 -22.58 17.67
CA GLY A 598 -2.03 -22.88 18.07
C GLY A 598 -1.76 -22.43 19.51
N LEU A 599 -1.20 -23.34 20.31
CA LEU A 599 -0.83 -23.08 21.70
C LEU A 599 0.47 -22.28 21.80
N SER A 600 0.66 -21.67 22.97
CA SER A 600 1.85 -20.95 23.37
C SER A 600 2.34 -21.49 24.73
N TYR A 601 3.59 -21.19 25.10
CA TYR A 601 4.07 -21.42 26.47
C TYR A 601 3.57 -20.35 27.46
N THR A 602 2.89 -19.32 26.96
CA THR A 602 2.21 -18.31 27.76
C THR A 602 0.73 -18.22 27.40
N ASN A 603 -0.01 -17.39 28.13
CA ASN A 603 -1.43 -17.14 27.90
C ASN A 603 -1.64 -15.69 27.48
N PHE A 604 -2.69 -15.46 26.68
CA PHE A 604 -3.06 -14.12 26.23
C PHE A 604 -4.53 -13.83 26.52
N THR A 605 -4.78 -12.62 27.02
CA THR A 605 -6.12 -12.07 27.25
C THR A 605 -6.41 -10.94 26.26
N TYR A 606 -7.67 -10.79 25.91
CA TYR A 606 -8.15 -9.87 24.89
C TYR A 606 -9.18 -8.94 25.54
N SER A 607 -9.05 -7.63 25.34
CA SER A 607 -9.94 -6.63 25.93
C SER A 607 -10.10 -5.41 25.01
N GLU A 608 -11.00 -4.49 25.40
CA GLU A 608 -11.07 -3.14 24.83
C GLU A 608 -11.22 -3.11 23.29
N MET A 609 -12.17 -3.90 22.76
CA MET A 609 -12.42 -3.84 21.32
C MET A 609 -13.09 -2.52 20.95
N ALA A 610 -12.52 -1.81 19.98
CA ALA A 610 -13.12 -0.63 19.37
C ALA A 610 -13.26 -0.80 17.86
N ILE A 611 -14.33 -0.22 17.31
CA ILE A 611 -14.65 -0.25 15.88
C ILE A 611 -14.85 1.20 15.45
N ASP A 612 -14.00 1.67 14.54
CA ASP A 612 -14.08 3.00 13.92
C ASP A 612 -14.37 2.88 12.42
N GLY A 613 -14.97 3.91 11.84
CA GLY A 613 -15.41 3.96 10.45
C GLY A 613 -16.91 3.70 10.27
N LYS A 614 -17.44 4.23 9.16
CA LYS A 614 -18.88 4.15 8.80
C LYS A 614 -19.00 3.67 7.35
N PRO A 615 -18.79 2.37 7.08
CA PRO A 615 -18.92 1.82 5.74
C PRO A 615 -20.34 2.06 5.19
N VAL A 616 -20.42 2.36 3.90
CA VAL A 616 -21.69 2.67 3.21
C VAL A 616 -22.04 1.54 2.24
N ALA A 617 -23.30 1.12 2.28
CA ALA A 617 -23.84 0.11 1.37
C ALA A 617 -23.77 0.58 -0.09
N GLY A 618 -23.62 -0.36 -1.02
CA GLY A 618 -23.72 -0.07 -2.45
C GLY A 618 -22.74 -0.86 -3.30
N LEU A 619 -22.81 -0.59 -4.60
CA LEU A 619 -21.95 -1.20 -5.60
C LEU A 619 -20.52 -0.65 -5.49
N ALA A 620 -19.53 -1.43 -5.92
CA ALA A 620 -18.19 -0.92 -6.15
C ALA A 620 -18.17 0.09 -7.31
N SER A 621 -17.15 0.94 -7.34
CA SER A 621 -16.96 1.92 -8.41
C SER A 621 -16.80 1.24 -9.77
N THR A 622 -17.22 1.91 -10.84
CA THR A 622 -16.94 1.45 -12.20
C THR A 622 -15.50 1.75 -12.64
N THR A 623 -14.76 2.57 -11.90
CA THR A 623 -13.35 2.88 -12.18
C THR A 623 -12.47 1.72 -11.74
N LYS A 624 -11.80 1.09 -12.72
CA LYS A 624 -10.91 -0.05 -12.49
C LYS A 624 -9.45 0.37 -12.43
N GLY A 625 -8.68 -0.35 -11.62
CA GLY A 625 -7.22 -0.30 -11.56
C GLY A 625 -6.67 -1.69 -11.24
N PRO A 626 -5.35 -1.82 -10.99
CA PRO A 626 -4.77 -3.08 -10.56
C PRO A 626 -5.46 -3.61 -9.30
N GLY A 627 -6.05 -4.80 -9.41
CA GLY A 627 -6.80 -5.51 -8.37
C GLY A 627 -8.33 -5.45 -8.52
N GLY A 628 -8.87 -4.65 -9.45
CA GLY A 628 -10.33 -4.49 -9.61
C GLY A 628 -10.78 -3.04 -9.55
N SER A 629 -12.03 -2.82 -9.15
CA SER A 629 -12.54 -1.48 -8.83
C SER A 629 -11.69 -0.83 -7.74
N ILE A 630 -11.27 0.41 -7.96
CA ILE A 630 -10.25 1.07 -7.12
C ILE A 630 -10.68 1.23 -5.65
N ASP A 631 -11.97 1.41 -5.40
CA ASP A 631 -12.57 1.59 -4.08
C ASP A 631 -12.63 0.30 -3.26
N LEU A 632 -12.43 -0.87 -3.87
CA LEU A 632 -12.42 -2.16 -3.17
C LEU A 632 -11.31 -2.28 -2.14
N PHE A 633 -10.21 -1.56 -2.35
CA PHE A 633 -9.04 -1.58 -1.48
C PHE A 633 -8.98 -0.40 -0.51
N ASP A 634 -9.97 0.51 -0.54
CA ASP A 634 -10.07 1.59 0.43
C ASP A 634 -10.41 1.03 1.81
N THR A 635 -9.72 1.51 2.84
CA THR A 635 -10.07 1.18 4.23
C THR A 635 -11.34 1.92 4.62
N VAL A 636 -12.40 1.18 4.97
CA VAL A 636 -13.73 1.72 5.29
C VAL A 636 -14.10 1.57 6.77
N ALA A 637 -13.41 0.69 7.48
CA ALA A 637 -13.51 0.52 8.92
C ALA A 637 -12.16 0.05 9.49
N THR A 638 -11.93 0.35 10.77
CA THR A 638 -10.77 -0.16 11.53
C THR A 638 -11.27 -0.76 12.83
N VAL A 639 -10.88 -2.00 13.11
CA VAL A 639 -11.15 -2.67 14.38
C VAL A 639 -9.84 -2.76 15.16
N THR A 640 -9.89 -2.45 16.45
CA THR A 640 -8.74 -2.57 17.35
C THR A 640 -9.11 -3.40 18.58
N ALA A 641 -8.14 -4.07 19.18
CA ALA A 641 -8.29 -4.77 20.46
C ALA A 641 -6.96 -4.78 21.23
N THR A 642 -7.03 -4.72 22.56
CA THR A 642 -5.87 -4.83 23.44
C THR A 642 -5.58 -6.31 23.72
N ILE A 643 -4.35 -6.74 23.44
CA ILE A 643 -3.83 -8.08 23.70
C ILE A 643 -2.81 -8.00 24.82
N THR A 644 -3.02 -8.74 25.90
CA THR A 644 -2.11 -8.78 27.06
C THR A 644 -1.56 -10.18 27.24
N ASN A 645 -0.23 -10.30 27.31
CA ASN A 645 0.42 -11.53 27.76
C ASN A 645 0.19 -11.68 29.28
N SER A 646 -0.74 -12.55 29.65
CA SER A 646 -1.17 -12.78 31.02
C SER A 646 -0.46 -13.97 31.69
N GLY A 647 0.48 -14.63 30.99
CA GLY A 647 1.27 -15.72 31.55
C GLY A 647 2.66 -15.29 32.03
N GLY A 648 3.50 -16.27 32.35
CA GLY A 648 4.79 -16.06 33.03
C GLY A 648 6.03 -15.97 32.13
N VAL A 649 5.88 -16.11 30.81
CA VAL A 649 7.01 -16.07 29.86
C VAL A 649 6.69 -15.19 28.66
N THR A 650 7.72 -14.66 28.00
CA THR A 650 7.56 -13.92 26.74
C THR A 650 7.00 -14.84 25.65
N GLY A 651 6.05 -14.34 24.88
CA GLY A 651 5.46 -15.06 23.75
C GLY A 651 4.96 -14.10 22.68
N ALA A 652 4.61 -14.63 21.51
CA ALA A 652 3.94 -13.87 20.47
C ALA A 652 2.56 -14.46 20.20
N GLU A 653 1.56 -13.60 20.07
CA GLU A 653 0.17 -13.99 19.80
C GLU A 653 -0.27 -13.48 18.43
N VAL A 654 -1.01 -14.32 17.73
CA VAL A 654 -1.66 -13.97 16.45
C VAL A 654 -3.13 -13.70 16.75
N ALA A 655 -3.46 -12.42 16.91
CA ALA A 655 -4.85 -11.98 17.05
C ALA A 655 -5.52 -11.99 15.67
N GLN A 656 -6.72 -12.56 15.58
CA GLN A 656 -7.43 -12.81 14.33
C GLN A 656 -8.81 -12.15 14.37
N LEU A 657 -9.20 -11.54 13.25
CA LEU A 657 -10.50 -10.90 13.05
C LEU A 657 -11.32 -11.64 11.99
N TYR A 658 -12.55 -11.98 12.35
CA TYR A 658 -13.53 -12.63 11.48
C TYR A 658 -14.78 -11.78 11.32
N ILE A 659 -15.34 -11.77 10.11
CA ILE A 659 -16.58 -11.07 9.76
C ILE A 659 -17.68 -12.07 9.41
N GLY A 660 -18.89 -11.79 9.90
CA GLY A 660 -20.14 -12.45 9.52
C GLY A 660 -21.00 -11.50 8.70
N MET A 661 -21.47 -11.97 7.54
CA MET A 661 -22.29 -11.16 6.64
C MET A 661 -23.69 -10.92 7.22
N PRO A 662 -24.30 -9.75 6.97
CA PRO A 662 -25.66 -9.46 7.42
C PRO A 662 -26.70 -10.31 6.68
N ALA A 663 -27.89 -10.44 7.26
CA ALA A 663 -28.99 -11.23 6.69
C ALA A 663 -29.49 -10.75 5.32
N SER A 664 -29.19 -9.51 4.91
CA SER A 664 -29.53 -9.03 3.56
C SER A 664 -28.52 -9.45 2.49
N ALA A 665 -27.37 -10.02 2.87
CA ALA A 665 -26.45 -10.63 1.94
C ALA A 665 -26.98 -12.02 1.50
N PRO A 666 -26.63 -12.50 0.30
CA PRO A 666 -26.82 -13.90 -0.04
C PRO A 666 -26.09 -14.81 0.94
N ALA A 667 -26.49 -16.09 1.00
CA ALA A 667 -25.86 -17.08 1.88
C ALA A 667 -24.32 -17.02 1.78
N ALA A 668 -23.66 -16.99 2.94
CA ALA A 668 -22.22 -16.83 3.07
C ALA A 668 -21.71 -17.65 4.25
N ALA A 669 -20.39 -17.88 4.31
CA ALA A 669 -19.80 -18.59 5.45
C ALA A 669 -20.09 -17.83 6.76
N PRO A 670 -20.37 -18.55 7.88
CA PRO A 670 -20.69 -17.91 9.15
C PRO A 670 -19.61 -16.94 9.63
N ARG A 671 -18.34 -17.29 9.39
CA ARG A 671 -17.16 -16.49 9.70
C ARG A 671 -16.22 -16.48 8.51
N GLN A 672 -15.63 -15.33 8.23
CA GLN A 672 -14.59 -15.16 7.22
C GLN A 672 -13.46 -14.33 7.78
N LEU A 673 -12.22 -14.83 7.71
CA LEU A 673 -11.04 -14.06 8.12
C LEU A 673 -10.94 -12.78 7.30
N ARG A 674 -10.77 -11.64 7.97
CA ARG A 674 -10.60 -10.30 7.37
C ARG A 674 -9.56 -9.44 8.07
N GLY A 675 -8.76 -10.02 8.96
CA GLY A 675 -7.65 -9.33 9.59
C GLY A 675 -6.87 -10.26 10.51
N PHE A 676 -5.56 -10.01 10.62
CA PHE A 676 -4.72 -10.63 11.63
C PHE A 676 -3.57 -9.69 12.02
N THR A 677 -3.02 -9.86 13.21
CA THR A 677 -1.83 -9.13 13.68
C THR A 677 -1.05 -10.03 14.63
N LYS A 678 0.26 -10.14 14.43
CA LYS A 678 1.15 -10.85 15.34
C LYS A 678 1.84 -9.88 16.28
N LEU A 679 1.72 -10.09 17.58
CA LEU A 679 2.28 -9.23 18.62
C LEU A 679 3.19 -10.02 19.54
N LYS A 680 4.48 -9.69 19.56
CA LYS A 680 5.43 -10.21 20.55
C LYS A 680 5.33 -9.39 21.83
N LEU A 681 5.04 -10.06 22.94
CA LEU A 681 4.76 -9.42 24.23
C LEU A 681 5.56 -10.11 25.34
N GLU A 682 6.28 -9.32 26.14
CA GLU A 682 6.85 -9.80 27.40
C GLU A 682 5.74 -10.13 28.41
N ALA A 683 6.05 -10.92 29.44
CA ALA A 683 5.09 -11.25 30.50
C ALA A 683 4.51 -9.98 31.15
N GLY A 684 3.18 -9.91 31.25
CA GLY A 684 2.44 -8.77 31.81
C GLY A 684 2.34 -7.55 30.89
N LYS A 685 2.89 -7.58 29.67
CA LYS A 685 2.79 -6.46 28.72
C LYS A 685 1.57 -6.59 27.82
N ALA A 686 1.02 -5.44 27.46
CA ALA A 686 -0.09 -5.30 26.53
C ALA A 686 0.36 -4.61 25.22
N GLY A 687 -0.32 -4.92 24.13
CA GLY A 687 -0.17 -4.25 22.83
C GLY A 687 -1.51 -4.20 22.09
N THR A 688 -1.61 -3.33 21.09
CA THR A 688 -2.86 -3.13 20.34
C THR A 688 -2.83 -3.86 19.01
N ALA A 689 -3.72 -4.84 18.82
CA ALA A 689 -3.96 -5.44 17.51
C ALA A 689 -4.86 -4.51 16.68
N THR A 690 -4.48 -4.23 15.44
CA THR A 690 -5.20 -3.30 14.56
C THR A 690 -5.53 -3.96 13.23
N PHE A 691 -6.81 -3.99 12.87
CA PHE A 691 -7.34 -4.63 11.67
C PHE A 691 -8.01 -3.59 10.80
N LYS A 692 -7.39 -3.26 9.67
CA LYS A 692 -7.96 -2.35 8.66
C LYS A 692 -8.84 -3.15 7.71
N LEU A 693 -10.14 -2.89 7.72
CA LEU A 693 -11.13 -3.52 6.85
C LEU A 693 -11.28 -2.70 5.58
N ARG A 694 -10.96 -3.32 4.44
CA ARG A 694 -11.17 -2.73 3.13
C ARG A 694 -12.65 -2.85 2.73
N ARG A 695 -13.10 -2.04 1.76
CA ARG A 695 -14.47 -2.15 1.21
C ARG A 695 -14.79 -3.57 0.76
N ARG A 696 -13.86 -4.25 0.08
CA ARG A 696 -14.04 -5.65 -0.35
C ARG A 696 -14.20 -6.62 0.81
N ASP A 697 -13.58 -6.33 1.97
CA ASP A 697 -13.61 -7.21 3.13
C ASP A 697 -15.03 -7.30 3.73
N LEU A 698 -15.88 -6.32 3.42
CA LEU A 698 -17.31 -6.23 3.75
C LEU A 698 -18.24 -6.42 2.54
N SER A 699 -17.73 -6.92 1.42
CA SER A 699 -18.50 -7.10 0.18
C SER A 699 -18.74 -8.56 -0.16
N TYR A 700 -19.79 -8.83 -0.95
CA TYR A 700 -19.98 -10.08 -1.67
C TYR A 700 -20.03 -9.82 -3.19
N TRP A 701 -19.79 -10.85 -3.99
CA TRP A 701 -19.91 -10.76 -5.45
C TRP A 701 -21.35 -11.06 -5.90
N ASP A 702 -21.97 -10.10 -6.60
CA ASP A 702 -23.30 -10.25 -7.19
C ASP A 702 -23.18 -10.69 -8.65
N SER A 703 -23.35 -11.99 -8.90
CA SER A 703 -23.26 -12.55 -10.26
C SER A 703 -24.31 -12.00 -11.24
N GLY A 704 -25.45 -11.50 -10.76
CA GLY A 704 -26.47 -10.89 -11.63
C GLY A 704 -26.07 -9.51 -12.13
N ARG A 705 -25.38 -8.75 -11.29
CA ARG A 705 -24.90 -7.39 -11.59
C ARG A 705 -23.44 -7.34 -12.05
N GLN A 706 -22.69 -8.44 -11.92
CA GLN A 706 -21.26 -8.54 -12.25
C GLN A 706 -20.44 -7.46 -11.53
N THR A 707 -20.66 -7.30 -10.22
CA THR A 707 -19.95 -6.33 -9.39
C THR A 707 -19.95 -6.74 -7.91
N TRP A 708 -19.02 -6.17 -7.15
CA TRP A 708 -18.97 -6.28 -5.70
C TRP A 708 -19.99 -5.36 -5.04
N VAL A 709 -20.63 -5.85 -3.99
CA VAL A 709 -21.68 -5.12 -3.27
C VAL A 709 -21.42 -5.18 -1.77
N VAL A 710 -21.40 -4.02 -1.12
CA VAL A 710 -21.53 -3.93 0.35
C VAL A 710 -23.01 -3.97 0.71
N PRO A 711 -23.50 -5.04 1.37
CA PRO A 711 -24.89 -5.13 1.81
C PRO A 711 -25.19 -4.19 2.99
N THR A 712 -26.46 -3.87 3.18
CA THR A 712 -26.96 -3.19 4.37
C THR A 712 -27.05 -4.13 5.57
N GLY A 713 -27.21 -3.59 6.78
CA GLY A 713 -27.47 -4.36 8.00
C GLY A 713 -26.23 -4.50 8.89
N ASP A 714 -26.37 -5.37 9.90
CA ASP A 714 -25.36 -5.56 10.93
C ASP A 714 -24.42 -6.71 10.52
N PHE A 715 -23.16 -6.36 10.27
CA PHE A 715 -22.07 -7.32 10.16
C PHE A 715 -21.61 -7.69 11.57
N THR A 716 -21.47 -8.97 11.85
CA THR A 716 -20.91 -9.43 13.12
C THR A 716 -19.39 -9.41 13.03
N VAL A 717 -18.73 -8.88 14.07
CA VAL A 717 -17.27 -8.82 14.19
C VAL A 717 -16.85 -9.75 15.33
N TRP A 718 -15.92 -10.65 15.08
CA TRP A 718 -15.30 -11.49 16.10
C TRP A 718 -13.79 -11.26 16.11
N VAL A 719 -13.22 -11.05 17.30
CA VAL A 719 -11.77 -11.01 17.52
C VAL A 719 -11.40 -12.11 18.50
N GLY A 720 -10.37 -12.90 18.16
CA GLY A 720 -10.00 -14.06 18.94
C GLY A 720 -8.62 -14.62 18.61
N ALA A 721 -8.29 -15.74 19.26
CA ALA A 721 -7.01 -16.44 19.14
C ALA A 721 -7.01 -17.54 18.07
N SER A 722 -8.19 -17.88 17.53
CA SER A 722 -8.42 -18.79 16.40
C SER A 722 -9.81 -18.55 15.78
N SER A 723 -10.18 -19.31 14.75
CA SER A 723 -11.53 -19.26 14.18
C SER A 723 -12.64 -19.68 15.16
N ARG A 724 -12.31 -20.39 16.25
CA ARG A 724 -13.30 -20.84 17.25
C ARG A 724 -13.07 -20.27 18.65
N ASP A 725 -11.84 -19.91 18.99
CA ASP A 725 -11.50 -19.27 20.24
C ASP A 725 -11.73 -17.74 20.17
N VAL A 726 -13.01 -17.39 20.04
CA VAL A 726 -13.50 -16.01 19.99
C VAL A 726 -13.51 -15.42 21.39
N ARG A 727 -12.87 -14.26 21.55
CA ARG A 727 -12.73 -13.59 22.85
C ARG A 727 -13.57 -12.33 22.96
N LEU A 728 -13.73 -11.61 21.85
CA LEU A 728 -14.49 -10.36 21.77
C LEU A 728 -15.44 -10.43 20.57
N THR A 729 -16.64 -9.88 20.75
CA THR A 729 -17.68 -9.79 19.70
C THR A 729 -18.23 -8.38 19.64
N GLY A 730 -18.54 -7.92 18.43
CA GLY A 730 -19.04 -6.58 18.15
C GLY A 730 -19.78 -6.55 16.83
N LYS A 731 -20.10 -5.36 16.35
CA LYS A 731 -20.84 -5.20 15.09
C LYS A 731 -20.46 -3.94 14.33
N ILE A 732 -20.55 -4.03 13.01
CA ILE A 732 -20.49 -2.89 12.09
C ILE A 732 -21.86 -2.76 11.44
N THR A 733 -22.56 -1.64 11.69
CA THR A 733 -23.87 -1.38 11.10
C THR A 733 -23.71 -0.57 9.82
N VAL A 734 -24.15 -1.14 8.69
CA VAL A 734 -24.16 -0.48 7.38
C VAL A 734 -25.58 -0.07 7.01
N VAL A 735 -25.79 1.22 6.77
CA VAL A 735 -27.09 1.76 6.34
C VAL A 735 -27.07 2.17 4.87
N LEU A 736 -28.26 2.25 4.26
CA LEU A 736 -28.42 2.91 2.96
C LEU A 736 -27.96 4.37 3.12
N GLY A 737 -27.06 4.83 2.25
CA GLY A 737 -26.70 6.24 2.21
C GLY A 737 -27.96 7.09 2.02
N ASN A 738 -28.15 8.11 2.86
CA ASN A 738 -29.28 9.03 2.74
C ASN A 738 -29.23 9.69 1.35
N VAL A 739 -30.17 9.32 0.49
CA VAL A 739 -30.50 10.08 -0.72
C VAL A 739 -31.14 11.37 -0.24
N THR A 740 -30.35 12.42 -0.03
CA THR A 740 -30.88 13.78 0.12
C THR A 740 -31.53 14.18 -1.20
N LYS A 741 -32.83 13.90 -1.32
CA LYS A 741 -33.72 14.56 -2.27
C LYS A 741 -33.78 16.04 -1.89
N THR A 742 -32.95 16.87 -2.52
CA THR A 742 -33.08 18.32 -2.46
C THR A 742 -34.36 18.70 -3.20
N ARG A 743 -35.45 18.82 -2.44
CA ARG A 743 -36.75 19.32 -2.89
C ARG A 743 -36.65 20.84 -2.93
N THR A 744 -36.48 21.42 -4.10
CA THR A 744 -36.42 22.87 -4.31
C THR A 744 -37.78 23.47 -3.96
N GLN A 745 -37.88 24.16 -2.81
CA GLN A 745 -38.99 25.07 -2.51
C GLN A 745 -38.62 26.46 -2.98
N THR A 746 -39.25 26.89 -4.06
CA THR A 746 -39.25 28.26 -4.56
C THR A 746 -40.03 29.15 -3.59
N ARG A 747 -39.41 30.22 -3.09
CA ARG A 747 -40.11 31.39 -2.54
C ARG A 747 -39.58 32.66 -3.20
N PHE A 748 -40.48 33.36 -3.87
CA PHE A 748 -40.32 34.74 -4.36
C PHE A 748 -40.44 35.72 -3.20
N LEU A 749 -39.62 36.78 -3.19
CA LEU A 749 -39.88 38.13 -2.66
C LEU A 749 -38.77 39.04 -3.25
N ALA A 750 -39.07 39.86 -4.25
CA ALA A 750 -39.57 41.24 -4.18
C ALA A 750 -38.44 42.28 -4.19
N SER A 751 -38.47 43.10 -5.24
CA SER A 751 -37.55 44.19 -5.60
C SER A 751 -37.72 45.43 -4.72
N VAL A 752 -36.63 46.13 -4.42
CA VAL A 752 -36.63 47.58 -4.16
C VAL A 752 -35.44 48.22 -4.86
N GLN A 753 -35.74 49.26 -5.62
CA GLN A 753 -34.86 50.08 -6.45
C GLN A 753 -34.51 51.36 -5.67
N GLY A 754 -33.26 51.83 -5.71
CA GLY A 754 -32.92 53.11 -5.06
C GLY A 754 -31.45 53.52 -5.07
N ASN A 755 -31.05 54.18 -6.16
CA ASN A 755 -29.97 55.15 -6.36
C ASN A 755 -28.48 54.78 -6.32
N THR A 756 -27.87 55.17 -7.44
CA THR A 756 -26.55 54.94 -8.01
C THR A 756 -25.46 55.82 -7.40
N PRO A 757 -24.28 55.25 -7.11
CA PRO A 757 -23.00 55.86 -7.43
C PRO A 757 -22.46 55.19 -8.71
N ARG A 758 -21.75 55.94 -9.56
CA ARG A 758 -21.12 55.42 -10.79
C ARG A 758 -20.22 54.22 -10.45
N ILE A 759 -20.65 53.03 -10.87
CA ILE A 759 -19.89 51.79 -10.80
C ILE A 759 -19.07 51.69 -12.10
N VAL A 760 -17.75 51.64 -11.97
CA VAL A 760 -16.89 51.13 -13.04
C VAL A 760 -17.30 49.66 -13.26
N PRO A 761 -17.67 49.22 -14.48
CA PRO A 761 -18.05 47.83 -14.71
C PRO A 761 -16.91 46.91 -14.28
N ALA A 762 -17.12 46.12 -13.22
CA ALA A 762 -16.24 45.02 -12.91
C ALA A 762 -16.68 43.83 -13.79
N PRO A 763 -15.81 43.26 -14.64
CA PRO A 763 -16.18 42.09 -15.43
C PRO A 763 -16.47 40.92 -14.49
N ALA A 764 -17.76 40.59 -14.35
CA ALA A 764 -18.18 39.42 -13.61
C ALA A 764 -17.89 38.16 -14.45
N ARG A 765 -17.10 37.22 -13.91
CA ARG A 765 -16.91 35.90 -14.53
C ARG A 765 -18.27 35.21 -14.63
N LYS A 766 -18.77 35.06 -15.86
CA LYS A 766 -20.01 34.34 -16.17
C LYS A 766 -19.66 33.15 -17.03
N SER A 767 -20.30 32.02 -16.74
CA SER A 767 -20.23 30.86 -17.61
C SER A 767 -20.72 31.23 -19.01
N THR A 768 -19.97 30.83 -20.03
CA THR A 768 -20.36 30.98 -21.43
C THR A 768 -20.16 29.64 -22.15
N PRO A 769 -20.74 29.43 -23.34
CA PRO A 769 -20.26 28.38 -24.23
C PRO A 769 -18.77 28.56 -24.55
N ILE A 770 -18.10 27.47 -24.93
CA ILE A 770 -16.73 27.50 -25.42
C ILE A 770 -16.68 28.40 -26.65
N SER A 771 -15.81 29.41 -26.64
CA SER A 771 -15.55 30.25 -27.81
C SER A 771 -14.36 29.71 -28.60
N THR A 772 -14.53 29.60 -29.92
CA THR A 772 -13.48 29.28 -30.90
C THR A 772 -13.15 30.47 -31.80
N GLU A 773 -13.62 31.66 -31.43
CA GLU A 773 -13.42 32.91 -32.17
C GLU A 773 -11.94 33.33 -32.19
N ARG A 774 -11.61 34.25 -33.11
CA ARG A 774 -10.31 34.92 -33.10
C ARG A 774 -10.13 35.62 -31.75
N ALA A 775 -8.93 35.50 -31.18
CA ALA A 775 -8.58 36.15 -29.94
C ALA A 775 -7.21 36.82 -30.05
N THR A 776 -6.99 37.86 -29.26
CA THR A 776 -5.68 38.53 -29.14
C THR A 776 -5.22 38.55 -27.69
N PHE A 777 -3.92 38.33 -27.48
CA PHE A 777 -3.23 38.56 -26.22
C PHE A 777 -2.30 39.76 -26.38
N THR A 778 -2.62 40.87 -25.72
CA THR A 778 -1.91 42.15 -25.87
C THR A 778 -1.18 42.49 -24.58
N ILE A 779 0.14 42.62 -24.63
CA ILE A 779 0.93 43.15 -23.51
C ILE A 779 0.94 44.68 -23.60
N LYS A 780 0.67 45.38 -22.51
CA LYS A 780 0.66 46.84 -22.44
C LYS A 780 2.03 47.39 -22.85
N ASN A 781 2.06 48.27 -23.85
CA ASN A 781 3.27 48.83 -24.46
C ASN A 781 4.22 47.77 -25.05
N GLY A 782 3.71 46.57 -25.35
CA GLY A 782 4.47 45.43 -25.84
C GLY A 782 3.84 44.76 -27.08
N PRO A 783 4.26 43.54 -27.41
CA PRO A 783 3.76 42.81 -28.57
C PRO A 783 2.28 42.41 -28.42
N ILE A 784 1.63 42.27 -29.59
CA ILE A 784 0.27 41.74 -29.73
C ILE A 784 0.37 40.36 -30.39
N PHE A 785 -0.19 39.35 -29.73
CA PHE A 785 -0.21 37.98 -30.23
C PHE A 785 -1.63 37.61 -30.66
N SER A 786 -1.78 37.05 -31.86
CA SER A 786 -3.08 36.59 -32.38
C SER A 786 -3.19 35.07 -32.28
N GLY A 787 -4.34 34.59 -31.81
CA GLY A 787 -4.62 33.17 -31.66
C GLY A 787 -6.12 32.87 -31.77
N LYS A 788 -6.52 31.72 -31.25
CA LYS A 788 -7.93 31.32 -31.15
C LYS A 788 -8.32 31.12 -29.70
N SER A 789 -9.52 31.58 -29.35
CA SER A 789 -10.12 31.24 -28.07
C SER A 789 -10.36 29.73 -27.98
N PHE A 790 -10.26 29.19 -26.77
CA PHE A 790 -10.80 27.87 -26.41
C PHE A 790 -11.50 27.86 -25.04
N GLY A 791 -11.63 29.02 -24.39
CA GLY A 791 -12.26 29.18 -23.07
C GLY A 791 -13.56 29.97 -23.13
N ALA A 792 -13.85 30.72 -22.06
CA ALA A 792 -15.03 31.57 -22.00
C ALA A 792 -14.96 32.74 -22.99
N LYS A 793 -16.12 33.14 -23.56
CA LYS A 793 -16.27 34.33 -24.40
C LYS A 793 -16.34 35.59 -23.53
N ALA A 794 -15.19 36.03 -23.03
CA ALA A 794 -15.06 37.23 -22.22
C ALA A 794 -13.72 37.91 -22.46
N ASN A 795 -13.68 39.23 -22.36
CA ASN A 795 -12.44 39.99 -22.32
C ASN A 795 -11.94 40.07 -20.88
N ILE A 796 -10.62 40.05 -20.68
CA ILE A 796 -10.03 40.20 -19.35
C ILE A 796 -8.70 40.95 -19.43
N SER A 797 -8.40 41.73 -18.38
CA SER A 797 -7.07 42.29 -18.14
C SER A 797 -6.48 41.78 -16.82
N GLY A 798 -5.15 41.78 -16.73
CA GLY A 798 -4.42 41.38 -15.53
C GLY A 798 -2.91 41.41 -15.75
N GLU A 799 -2.15 41.01 -14.73
CA GLU A 799 -0.69 40.89 -14.83
C GLU A 799 -0.34 39.59 -15.56
N ALA A 800 0.36 39.67 -16.70
CA ALA A 800 0.89 38.53 -17.42
C ALA A 800 2.10 37.95 -16.70
N VAL A 801 2.00 36.68 -16.38
CA VAL A 801 3.04 35.90 -15.72
C VAL A 801 3.16 34.56 -16.44
N PHE A 802 4.32 33.89 -16.32
CA PHE A 802 4.51 32.57 -16.91
C PHE A 802 4.83 31.53 -15.86
N THR A 803 4.44 30.27 -16.11
CA THR A 803 4.88 29.12 -15.33
C THR A 803 5.66 28.16 -16.19
N THR A 804 6.84 27.76 -15.71
CA THR A 804 7.65 26.71 -16.36
C THR A 804 7.31 25.32 -15.85
N SER A 805 6.22 25.16 -15.10
CA SER A 805 5.76 23.84 -14.69
C SER A 805 5.43 22.98 -15.90
N LEU A 806 5.93 21.75 -15.89
CA LEU A 806 5.66 20.75 -16.94
C LEU A 806 4.33 20.00 -16.71
N VAL A 807 3.83 20.01 -15.48
CA VAL A 807 2.62 19.28 -15.04
C VAL A 807 1.82 20.09 -14.03
N GLY A 808 0.63 19.62 -13.64
CA GLY A 808 -0.15 20.26 -12.58
C GLY A 808 -0.75 21.62 -12.95
N TYR A 809 -1.21 21.77 -14.20
CA TYR A 809 -1.99 22.96 -14.57
C TYR A 809 -3.32 23.07 -13.81
N PRO A 810 -4.04 22.00 -13.40
CA PRO A 810 -5.23 22.15 -12.55
C PRO A 810 -4.92 22.79 -11.19
N GLU A 811 -3.82 22.36 -10.56
CA GLU A 811 -3.32 22.90 -9.30
C GLU A 811 -2.87 24.35 -9.49
N SER A 812 -2.08 24.64 -10.53
CA SER A 812 -1.64 26.01 -10.84
C SER A 812 -2.82 26.95 -11.11
N MET A 813 -3.85 26.47 -11.82
CA MET A 813 -5.03 27.25 -12.14
C MET A 813 -5.91 27.52 -10.92
N THR A 814 -5.96 26.59 -9.95
CA THR A 814 -6.76 26.73 -8.72
C THR A 814 -6.00 27.33 -7.54
N ASP A 815 -4.71 27.62 -7.71
CA ASP A 815 -3.87 28.21 -6.68
C ASP A 815 -4.22 29.71 -6.47
N PRO A 816 -4.68 30.10 -5.25
CA PRO A 816 -5.04 31.49 -4.95
C PRO A 816 -3.95 32.53 -5.19
N SER A 817 -2.67 32.14 -5.22
CA SER A 817 -1.56 33.05 -5.52
C SER A 817 -1.63 33.63 -6.94
N TYR A 818 -2.31 32.98 -7.89
CA TYR A 818 -2.49 33.47 -9.26
C TYR A 818 -3.73 34.36 -9.45
N ARG A 819 -4.46 34.70 -8.38
CA ARG A 819 -5.62 35.59 -8.46
C ARG A 819 -5.23 36.92 -9.14
N GLY A 820 -5.99 37.33 -10.15
CA GLY A 820 -5.72 38.59 -10.86
C GLY A 820 -4.65 38.50 -11.97
N GLN A 821 -3.98 37.36 -12.13
CA GLN A 821 -2.93 37.19 -13.13
C GLN A 821 -3.43 36.43 -14.38
N ILE A 822 -2.84 36.72 -15.53
CA ILE A 822 -2.99 35.94 -16.77
C ILE A 822 -1.81 34.97 -16.83
N LEU A 823 -2.08 33.67 -16.80
CA LEU A 823 -1.06 32.63 -16.68
C LEU A 823 -0.68 32.07 -18.06
N VAL A 824 0.58 32.27 -18.43
CA VAL A 824 1.20 31.75 -19.65
C VAL A 824 1.90 30.43 -19.34
N PHE A 825 1.42 29.33 -19.93
CA PHE A 825 2.08 28.03 -19.77
C PHE A 825 3.20 27.87 -20.80
N THR A 826 4.41 27.62 -20.35
CA THR A 826 5.55 27.41 -21.27
C THR A 826 5.57 26.02 -21.88
N GLN A 827 4.83 25.06 -21.29
CA GLN A 827 4.73 23.71 -21.81
C GLN A 827 3.82 23.70 -23.05
N PRO A 828 4.25 23.11 -24.18
CA PRO A 828 3.50 23.21 -25.43
C PRO A 828 2.18 22.43 -25.43
N LEU A 829 2.01 21.42 -24.57
CA LEU A 829 0.81 20.56 -24.51
C LEU A 829 0.03 20.84 -23.23
N ILE A 830 -1.02 21.67 -23.32
CA ILE A 830 -1.90 21.99 -22.19
C ILE A 830 -3.33 21.51 -22.47
N GLY A 831 -3.98 20.97 -21.44
CA GLY A 831 -5.32 20.36 -21.52
C GLY A 831 -5.32 18.86 -21.84
N ASN A 832 -4.15 18.28 -22.15
CA ASN A 832 -3.97 16.88 -22.52
C ASN A 832 -4.37 15.89 -21.42
N TYR A 833 -4.27 16.28 -20.14
CA TYR A 833 -4.67 15.46 -19.00
C TYR A 833 -6.07 15.81 -18.44
N GLY A 834 -6.83 16.68 -19.12
CA GLY A 834 -8.18 17.08 -18.70
C GLY A 834 -8.24 17.76 -17.33
N VAL A 835 -9.43 17.81 -16.74
CA VAL A 835 -9.66 18.42 -15.42
C VAL A 835 -10.19 17.33 -14.49
N PRO A 836 -9.55 17.11 -13.33
CA PRO A 836 -9.95 16.05 -12.41
C PRO A 836 -11.29 16.35 -11.71
N SER A 837 -11.91 15.34 -11.11
CA SER A 837 -13.14 15.55 -10.35
C SER A 837 -12.92 16.37 -9.08
N SER A 838 -13.98 17.00 -8.57
CA SER A 838 -13.98 17.69 -7.27
C SER A 838 -14.04 16.71 -6.08
N ALA A 839 -13.40 15.55 -6.19
CA ALA A 839 -13.34 14.54 -5.14
C ALA A 839 -12.67 15.13 -3.89
N ARG A 840 -13.23 14.82 -2.73
CA ARG A 840 -12.68 15.22 -1.43
C ARG A 840 -11.95 14.04 -0.77
N ASP A 841 -10.93 14.35 0.02
CA ASP A 841 -10.18 13.41 0.83
C ASP A 841 -10.91 13.10 2.17
N GLU A 842 -10.28 12.27 3.00
CA GLU A 842 -10.76 11.88 4.33
C GLU A 842 -10.96 13.05 5.30
N HIS A 843 -10.35 14.22 5.04
CA HIS A 843 -10.48 15.44 5.83
C HIS A 843 -11.54 16.40 5.27
N GLY A 844 -12.20 16.03 4.17
CA GLY A 844 -13.19 16.86 3.49
C GLY A 844 -12.58 17.93 2.58
N LEU A 845 -11.31 17.82 2.20
CA LEU A 845 -10.59 18.76 1.33
C LEU A 845 -10.48 18.23 -0.11
N LEU A 846 -10.55 19.08 -1.13
CA LEU A 846 -10.45 18.77 -2.55
C LEU A 846 -9.10 18.14 -2.93
N ARG A 847 -9.11 16.89 -3.38
CA ARG A 847 -7.90 16.07 -3.54
C ARG A 847 -6.88 16.59 -4.57
N TYR A 848 -7.40 17.19 -5.65
CA TYR A 848 -6.64 17.54 -6.87
C TYR A 848 -6.59 19.05 -7.16
N PHE A 849 -7.18 19.86 -6.28
CA PHE A 849 -7.24 21.30 -6.45
C PHE A 849 -6.65 22.01 -5.24
N GLU A 850 -6.13 23.22 -5.47
CA GLU A 850 -5.62 24.07 -4.41
C GLU A 850 -6.69 25.02 -3.86
N SER A 851 -7.77 25.21 -4.60
CA SER A 851 -9.02 25.81 -4.14
C SER A 851 -10.21 25.39 -5.05
N PRO A 852 -11.47 25.62 -4.65
CA PRO A 852 -12.63 25.15 -5.42
C PRO A 852 -12.82 25.72 -6.83
N HIS A 853 -12.13 26.82 -7.17
CA HIS A 853 -12.34 27.55 -8.43
C HIS A 853 -11.02 27.94 -9.09
N ILE A 854 -11.06 28.17 -10.41
CA ILE A 854 -9.91 28.75 -11.12
C ILE A 854 -9.65 30.16 -10.56
N GLN A 855 -8.42 30.42 -10.14
CA GLN A 855 -7.98 31.68 -9.56
C GLN A 855 -7.34 32.59 -10.62
N ALA A 856 -6.59 32.01 -11.56
CA ALA A 856 -6.07 32.72 -12.73
C ALA A 856 -7.19 33.43 -13.49
N SER A 857 -6.90 34.61 -14.03
CA SER A 857 -7.87 35.47 -14.73
C SER A 857 -7.98 35.15 -16.21
N GLY A 858 -6.92 34.63 -16.80
CA GLY A 858 -6.91 34.15 -18.18
C GLY A 858 -5.75 33.19 -18.41
N ILE A 859 -5.86 32.37 -19.46
CA ILE A 859 -4.90 31.31 -19.76
C ILE A 859 -4.33 31.51 -21.17
N VAL A 860 -3.01 31.42 -21.31
CA VAL A 860 -2.31 31.52 -22.60
C VAL A 860 -1.48 30.26 -22.82
N VAL A 861 -1.70 29.58 -23.95
CA VAL A 861 -0.99 28.35 -24.30
C VAL A 861 -0.51 28.38 -25.75
N GLN A 862 0.53 27.60 -26.06
CA GLN A 862 0.98 27.42 -27.43
C GLN A 862 0.04 26.53 -28.21
N ASP A 863 -0.21 25.32 -27.70
CA ASP A 863 -1.16 24.39 -28.29
C ASP A 863 -2.12 23.88 -27.21
N TYR A 864 -3.41 23.85 -27.57
CA TYR A 864 -4.48 23.36 -26.71
C TYR A 864 -4.88 21.98 -27.17
N ALA A 865 -4.74 20.99 -26.29
CA ALA A 865 -5.18 19.63 -26.58
C ALA A 865 -6.72 19.56 -26.59
N LEU A 866 -7.31 19.47 -27.78
CA LEU A 866 -8.77 19.36 -27.99
C LEU A 866 -9.39 18.12 -27.32
N LYS A 867 -8.58 17.09 -27.07
CA LYS A 867 -8.97 15.87 -26.37
C LYS A 867 -8.06 15.67 -25.18
N HIS A 868 -8.64 15.30 -24.06
CA HIS A 868 -7.90 14.87 -22.88
C HIS A 868 -7.87 13.34 -22.77
N SER A 869 -6.81 12.83 -22.15
CA SER A 869 -6.67 11.41 -21.83
C SER A 869 -5.90 11.26 -20.52
N HIS A 870 -6.63 11.26 -19.41
CA HIS A 870 -6.11 10.98 -18.08
C HIS A 870 -7.21 10.34 -17.23
N TRP A 871 -6.87 9.34 -16.43
CA TRP A 871 -7.85 8.51 -15.71
C TRP A 871 -8.64 9.27 -14.62
N THR A 872 -8.11 10.39 -14.12
CA THR A 872 -8.83 11.28 -13.18
C THR A 872 -9.72 12.31 -13.86
N ALA A 873 -9.57 12.53 -15.17
CA ALA A 873 -10.25 13.62 -15.87
C ALA A 873 -11.75 13.35 -16.03
N VAL A 874 -12.57 14.35 -15.77
CA VAL A 874 -14.03 14.30 -15.90
C VAL A 874 -14.58 15.36 -16.85
N GLU A 875 -13.79 16.38 -17.19
CA GLU A 875 -14.11 17.40 -18.20
C GLU A 875 -12.83 17.89 -18.90
N SER A 876 -12.97 18.51 -20.07
CA SER A 876 -11.86 19.15 -20.77
C SER A 876 -11.50 20.50 -20.14
N LEU A 877 -10.28 20.96 -20.41
CA LEU A 877 -9.84 22.28 -19.97
C LEU A 877 -10.70 23.41 -20.59
N ALA A 878 -11.14 23.25 -21.85
CA ALA A 878 -12.05 24.21 -22.48
C ALA A 878 -13.40 24.30 -21.76
N GLU A 879 -14.01 23.15 -21.46
CA GLU A 879 -15.28 23.09 -20.73
C GLU A 879 -15.16 23.72 -19.34
N TRP A 880 -14.07 23.45 -18.64
CA TRP A 880 -13.82 24.03 -17.32
C TRP A 880 -13.61 25.54 -17.36
N CYS A 881 -12.77 26.05 -18.29
CA CYS A 881 -12.56 27.48 -18.50
C CYS A 881 -13.87 28.19 -18.87
N ALA A 882 -14.66 27.61 -19.77
CA ALA A 882 -15.96 28.13 -20.17
C ALA A 882 -16.95 28.16 -18.99
N ARG A 883 -16.99 27.08 -18.18
CA ARG A 883 -17.84 26.93 -16.99
C ARG A 883 -17.49 27.94 -15.89
N GLU A 884 -16.22 28.20 -15.66
CA GLU A 884 -15.71 29.15 -14.64
C GLU A 884 -15.62 30.60 -15.15
N GLY A 885 -15.98 30.85 -16.42
CA GLY A 885 -15.93 32.18 -17.02
C GLY A 885 -14.51 32.72 -17.21
N VAL A 886 -13.55 31.84 -17.50
CA VAL A 886 -12.14 32.17 -17.70
C VAL A 886 -11.80 32.13 -19.20
N PRO A 887 -11.39 33.27 -19.80
CA PRO A 887 -10.94 33.29 -21.19
C PRO A 887 -9.59 32.61 -21.34
N ALA A 888 -9.44 31.86 -22.44
CA ALA A 888 -8.24 31.09 -22.72
C ALA A 888 -7.92 31.15 -24.22
N ILE A 889 -6.65 31.37 -24.56
CA ILE A 889 -6.16 31.57 -25.93
C ILE A 889 -5.07 30.56 -26.28
N SER A 890 -5.19 29.95 -27.45
CA SER A 890 -4.26 28.98 -28.03
C SER A 890 -3.67 29.50 -29.35
N GLY A 891 -2.55 28.93 -29.80
CA GLY A 891 -1.83 29.37 -30.99
C GLY A 891 -0.87 30.52 -30.75
N ILE A 892 -0.49 30.77 -29.49
CA ILE A 892 0.41 31.85 -29.10
C ILE A 892 1.83 31.29 -28.94
N ASP A 893 2.85 31.94 -29.51
CA ASP A 893 4.23 31.54 -29.21
C ASP A 893 4.56 31.90 -27.76
N THR A 894 4.35 30.95 -26.85
CA THR A 894 4.61 31.17 -25.44
C THR A 894 6.09 31.33 -25.13
N ARG A 895 7.01 30.91 -26.01
CA ARG A 895 8.44 31.18 -25.84
C ARG A 895 8.76 32.65 -26.10
N GLU A 896 8.15 33.24 -27.12
CA GLU A 896 8.29 34.68 -27.40
C GLU A 896 7.73 35.51 -26.25
N VAL A 897 6.53 35.17 -25.76
CA VAL A 897 5.92 35.81 -24.59
C VAL A 897 6.83 35.72 -23.36
N VAL A 898 7.35 34.52 -23.05
CA VAL A 898 8.22 34.30 -21.89
C VAL A 898 9.55 35.06 -22.02
N THR A 899 10.12 35.10 -23.23
CA THR A 899 11.34 35.86 -23.50
C THR A 899 11.12 37.35 -23.22
N TYR A 900 10.02 37.90 -23.73
CA TYR A 900 9.61 39.28 -23.45
C TYR A 900 9.45 39.53 -21.95
N LEU A 901 8.73 38.66 -21.23
CA LEU A 901 8.50 38.83 -19.78
C LEU A 901 9.80 38.68 -18.96
N ARG A 902 10.77 37.87 -19.38
CA ARG A 902 12.09 37.79 -18.73
C ARG A 902 12.93 39.05 -18.96
N GLU A 903 12.82 39.64 -20.15
CA GLU A 903 13.56 40.85 -20.54
C GLU A 903 12.96 42.12 -19.94
N GLN A 904 11.63 42.27 -19.96
CA GLN A 904 10.92 43.48 -19.52
C GLN A 904 10.34 43.39 -18.11
N GLY A 905 10.16 42.18 -17.59
CA GLY A 905 9.47 41.92 -16.33
C GLY A 905 7.99 41.55 -16.51
N SER A 906 7.34 41.17 -15.41
CA SER A 906 5.89 40.94 -15.43
C SER A 906 5.18 42.23 -15.85
N SER A 907 4.18 42.10 -16.73
CA SER A 907 3.60 43.23 -17.45
C SER A 907 2.09 43.13 -17.47
N LEU A 908 1.37 44.25 -17.46
CA LEU A 908 -0.07 44.24 -17.65
C LEU A 908 -0.40 43.74 -19.06
N ALA A 909 -1.41 42.91 -19.18
CA ALA A 909 -1.85 42.34 -20.44
C ALA A 909 -3.37 42.19 -20.51
N ARG A 910 -3.88 41.95 -21.72
CA ARG A 910 -5.30 41.76 -22.02
C ARG A 910 -5.51 40.57 -22.95
N ILE A 911 -6.55 39.77 -22.70
CA ILE A 911 -7.11 38.81 -23.67
C ILE A 911 -8.42 39.40 -24.21
N THR A 912 -8.53 39.50 -25.54
CA THR A 912 -9.72 40.00 -26.25
C THR A 912 -10.26 38.90 -27.17
N ILE A 913 -11.55 38.61 -27.15
CA ILE A 913 -12.18 37.55 -27.97
C ILE A 913 -13.26 38.16 -28.87
N GLY A 914 -13.16 37.95 -30.19
CA GLY A 914 -14.12 38.45 -31.19
C GLY A 914 -13.51 39.36 -32.26
N GLU A 915 -14.35 40.22 -32.86
CA GLU A 915 -13.91 41.19 -33.88
C GLU A 915 -12.94 42.24 -33.29
N GLU A 916 -12.04 42.71 -34.15
CA GLU A 916 -10.92 43.59 -33.78
C GLU A 916 -11.39 44.85 -33.06
N TYR A 917 -10.82 45.03 -31.86
CA TYR A 917 -10.63 46.28 -31.11
C TYR A 917 -11.29 47.52 -31.73
N ASP A 918 -12.36 47.99 -31.10
CA ASP A 918 -12.78 49.39 -31.22
C ASP A 918 -11.82 50.23 -30.38
N ALA A 919 -11.16 51.21 -31.00
CA ALA A 919 -10.22 52.10 -30.31
C ALA A 919 -10.90 52.97 -29.24
N ASP A 920 -12.24 53.03 -29.27
CA ASP A 920 -13.07 53.79 -28.33
C ASP A 920 -13.52 52.96 -27.10
N GLU A 921 -13.24 51.66 -27.02
CA GLU A 921 -13.42 50.86 -25.79
C GLU A 921 -12.17 50.94 -24.89
N ASP A 922 -12.03 52.07 -24.20
CA ASP A 922 -11.07 52.28 -23.11
C ASP A 922 -11.48 51.47 -21.84
N GLU A 923 -11.46 50.13 -21.92
CA GLU A 923 -11.29 49.33 -20.71
C GLU A 923 -9.83 49.42 -20.27
N ALA A 924 -9.56 50.26 -19.28
CA ALA A 924 -8.23 50.42 -18.69
C ALA A 924 -7.66 49.06 -18.24
N TYR A 925 -6.38 48.80 -18.55
CA TYR A 925 -5.65 47.69 -17.95
C TYR A 925 -5.80 47.74 -16.43
N ILE A 926 -6.45 46.72 -15.86
CA ILE A 926 -6.60 46.60 -14.41
C ILE A 926 -5.27 46.10 -13.87
N ASP A 927 -4.66 46.91 -13.00
CA ASP A 927 -3.45 46.53 -12.28
C ASP A 927 -3.81 45.73 -11.02
N PRO A 928 -3.51 44.41 -10.97
CA PRO A 928 -3.79 43.60 -9.78
C PRO A 928 -2.97 44.05 -8.56
N GLU A 929 -1.84 44.74 -8.75
CA GLU A 929 -0.99 45.22 -7.64
C GLU A 929 -1.64 46.36 -6.87
N ALA A 930 -2.53 47.13 -7.50
CA ALA A 930 -3.29 48.18 -6.85
C ALA A 930 -4.44 47.65 -5.97
N ILE A 931 -4.68 46.34 -5.98
CA ILE A 931 -5.82 45.68 -5.33
C ILE A 931 -5.31 44.83 -4.17
N ASN A 932 -5.99 44.91 -3.01
CA ASN A 932 -5.77 43.95 -1.94
C ASN A 932 -6.39 42.59 -2.32
N LEU A 933 -5.61 41.78 -3.06
CA LEU A 933 -6.04 40.47 -3.54
C LEU A 933 -6.20 39.45 -2.40
N VAL A 934 -5.41 39.56 -1.34
CA VAL A 934 -5.53 38.73 -0.13
C VAL A 934 -6.94 38.84 0.45
N ARG A 935 -7.48 40.06 0.57
CA ARG A 935 -8.86 40.29 1.02
C ARG A 935 -9.90 39.57 0.15
N ARG A 936 -9.64 39.41 -1.16
CA ARG A 936 -10.57 38.71 -2.07
C ARG A 936 -10.54 37.20 -1.87
N VAL A 937 -9.37 36.60 -1.64
CA VAL A 937 -9.20 35.14 -1.55
C VAL A 937 -9.26 34.57 -0.13
N SER A 938 -9.16 35.42 0.89
CA SER A 938 -9.30 35.06 2.30
C SER A 938 -10.74 34.73 2.67
N THR A 939 -10.93 33.71 3.52
CA THR A 939 -12.23 33.39 4.14
C THR A 939 -12.88 34.61 4.79
N LYS A 940 -14.20 34.72 4.70
CA LYS A 940 -14.96 35.82 5.32
C LYS A 940 -15.36 35.54 6.76
N ALA A 941 -15.35 34.28 7.16
CA ALA A 941 -15.59 33.84 8.53
C ALA A 941 -14.68 32.66 8.86
N PRO A 942 -14.38 32.40 10.16
CA PRO A 942 -13.58 31.25 10.54
C PRO A 942 -14.21 29.92 10.09
N PHE A 943 -13.36 28.99 9.69
CA PHE A 943 -13.75 27.61 9.36
C PHE A 943 -12.77 26.62 9.97
N HIS A 944 -13.22 25.39 10.18
CA HIS A 944 -12.47 24.37 10.91
C HIS A 944 -12.32 23.08 10.09
N VAL A 945 -11.10 22.53 10.10
CA VAL A 945 -10.78 21.23 9.51
C VAL A 945 -10.18 20.35 10.60
N SER A 946 -10.87 19.25 10.91
CA SER A 946 -10.47 18.36 12.00
C SER A 946 -9.45 17.32 11.54
N SER A 947 -8.48 17.03 12.40
CA SER A 947 -7.61 15.86 12.28
C SER A 947 -8.07 14.77 13.24
N SER A 948 -8.13 13.52 12.76
CA SER A 948 -8.37 12.33 13.59
C SER A 948 -7.09 11.69 14.11
N LEU A 949 -5.92 12.18 13.68
CA LEU A 949 -4.62 11.54 13.90
C LEU A 949 -3.87 12.06 15.14
N GLY A 950 -4.30 13.19 15.69
CA GLY A 950 -3.65 13.83 16.83
C GLY A 950 -4.57 14.84 17.50
N ASP A 951 -4.08 15.43 18.58
CA ASP A 951 -4.85 16.35 19.43
C ASP A 951 -4.27 17.77 19.45
N MET A 952 -3.35 18.08 18.54
CA MET A 952 -2.82 19.43 18.33
C MET A 952 -3.86 20.31 17.65
N HIS A 953 -3.88 21.60 17.99
CA HIS A 953 -4.77 22.57 17.40
C HIS A 953 -4.03 23.81 16.91
N VAL A 954 -4.03 24.04 15.60
CA VAL A 954 -3.32 25.12 14.94
C VAL A 954 -4.31 26.20 14.47
N ALA A 955 -3.97 27.45 14.75
CA ALA A 955 -4.65 28.61 14.19
C ALA A 955 -4.01 28.94 12.84
N LEU A 956 -4.78 28.97 11.75
CA LEU A 956 -4.29 29.34 10.43
C LEU A 956 -4.81 30.72 10.03
N ILE A 957 -3.92 31.62 9.60
CA ILE A 957 -4.31 32.90 8.99
C ILE A 957 -4.43 32.66 7.47
N ASP A 958 -5.66 32.74 6.97
CA ASP A 958 -5.98 32.47 5.56
C ASP A 958 -5.72 33.71 4.70
N CYS A 959 -4.55 33.76 4.07
CA CYS A 959 -4.21 34.77 3.08
C CYS A 959 -4.59 34.36 1.64
N GLY A 960 -5.35 33.27 1.47
CA GLY A 960 -5.48 32.53 0.21
C GLY A 960 -4.95 31.11 0.34
N VAL A 961 -5.28 30.42 1.43
CA VAL A 961 -4.70 29.13 1.79
C VAL A 961 -4.90 28.10 0.69
N LYS A 962 -3.86 27.33 0.36
CA LYS A 962 -4.04 26.15 -0.48
C LYS A 962 -4.66 25.02 0.32
N GLU A 963 -5.57 24.27 -0.28
CA GLU A 963 -6.09 23.06 0.37
C GLU A 963 -4.97 22.05 0.69
N ASN A 964 -3.86 22.06 -0.06
CA ASN A 964 -2.73 21.20 0.29
C ASN A 964 -1.95 21.65 1.54
N ILE A 965 -2.00 22.93 1.94
CA ILE A 965 -1.47 23.38 3.23
C ILE A 965 -2.30 22.78 4.36
N LEU A 966 -3.64 22.85 4.23
CA LEU A 966 -4.55 22.27 5.22
C LEU A 966 -4.32 20.77 5.34
N ARG A 967 -4.25 20.04 4.21
CA ARG A 967 -3.89 18.61 4.17
C ARG A 967 -2.57 18.31 4.87
N SER A 968 -1.53 19.09 4.58
CA SER A 968 -0.19 18.87 5.14
C SER A 968 -0.16 18.99 6.67
N LEU A 969 -1.02 19.84 7.25
CA LEU A 969 -1.16 20.01 8.71
C LEU A 969 -2.02 18.91 9.33
N VAL A 970 -3.20 18.63 8.77
CA VAL A 970 -4.13 17.65 9.35
C VAL A 970 -3.64 16.21 9.25
N ALA A 971 -2.91 15.87 8.18
CA ALA A 971 -2.26 14.57 8.02
C ALA A 971 -1.16 14.32 9.06
N ARG A 972 -0.67 15.38 9.74
CA ARG A 972 0.33 15.32 10.81
C ARG A 972 -0.28 15.46 12.21
N GLY A 973 -1.60 15.29 12.34
CA GLY A 973 -2.28 15.28 13.64
C GLY A 973 -2.67 16.65 14.19
N ALA A 974 -2.55 17.72 13.40
CA ALA A 974 -3.00 19.05 13.81
C ALA A 974 -4.36 19.40 13.21
N SER A 975 -5.39 19.53 14.06
CA SER A 975 -6.65 20.15 13.63
C SER A 975 -6.42 21.64 13.36
N VAL A 976 -7.08 22.21 12.36
CA VAL A 976 -6.83 23.58 11.92
C VAL A 976 -8.10 24.43 12.00
N THR A 977 -8.03 25.55 12.72
CA THR A 977 -9.05 26.60 12.62
C THR A 977 -8.47 27.75 11.80
N SER A 978 -9.06 27.99 10.64
CA SER A 978 -8.62 29.02 9.70
C SER A 978 -9.42 30.31 9.91
N PHE A 979 -8.72 31.44 9.97
CA PHE A 979 -9.24 32.77 10.24
C PHE A 979 -9.05 33.71 9.04
N PRO A 980 -9.90 34.73 8.87
CA PRO A 980 -9.67 35.80 7.91
C PRO A 980 -8.28 36.44 8.08
N PHE A 981 -7.70 36.93 6.98
CA PHE A 981 -6.32 37.43 6.95
C PHE A 981 -6.06 38.57 7.95
N ASP A 982 -7.06 39.39 8.23
CA ASP A 982 -7.01 40.56 9.12
C ASP A 982 -7.46 40.25 10.56
N TYR A 983 -7.76 38.99 10.87
CA TYR A 983 -8.22 38.58 12.18
C TYR A 983 -7.18 38.89 13.27
N PRO A 984 -7.57 39.41 14.45
CA PRO A 984 -6.66 39.76 15.54
C PRO A 984 -6.17 38.52 16.30
N ILE A 985 -5.39 37.68 15.61
CA ILE A 985 -4.95 36.36 16.08
C ILE A 985 -4.25 36.40 17.44
N GLN A 986 -3.51 37.47 17.73
CA GLN A 986 -2.83 37.71 19.00
C GLN A 986 -3.77 37.67 20.22
N LYS A 987 -5.06 37.97 20.02
CA LYS A 987 -6.05 37.95 21.10
C LYS A 987 -6.52 36.54 21.45
N VAL A 988 -6.44 35.60 20.51
CA VAL A 988 -6.97 34.23 20.66
C VAL A 988 -5.89 33.15 20.60
N ALA A 989 -4.65 33.49 20.25
CA ALA A 989 -3.55 32.54 20.05
C ALA A 989 -3.28 31.64 21.27
N HIS A 990 -3.66 32.08 22.48
CA HIS A 990 -3.55 31.28 23.70
C HIS A 990 -4.50 30.08 23.76
N HIS A 991 -5.45 29.94 22.82
CA HIS A 991 -6.31 28.78 22.64
C HIS A 991 -5.76 27.75 21.63
N PHE A 992 -4.55 27.97 21.13
CA PHE A 992 -3.93 27.16 20.08
C PHE A 992 -2.52 26.73 20.48
N ASP A 993 -2.04 25.68 19.83
CA ASP A 993 -0.72 25.09 20.06
C ASP A 993 0.31 25.60 19.03
N GLY A 994 -0.16 26.15 17.91
CA GLY A 994 0.67 26.75 16.86
C GLY A 994 -0.11 27.79 16.03
N VAL A 995 0.62 28.70 15.38
CA VAL A 995 0.06 29.63 14.37
C VAL A 995 0.71 29.39 13.01
N PHE A 996 -0.11 29.17 11.99
CA PHE A 996 0.32 29.01 10.61
C PHE A 996 -0.16 30.18 9.75
N ILE A 997 0.66 30.66 8.82
CA ILE A 997 0.32 31.76 7.91
C ILE A 997 0.42 31.23 6.48
N SER A 998 -0.69 31.21 5.76
CA SER A 998 -0.74 30.59 4.44
C SER A 998 -0.06 31.42 3.35
N ASN A 999 0.03 30.82 2.15
CA ASN A 999 0.29 31.56 0.92
C ASN A 999 -0.83 32.57 0.60
N GLY A 1000 -0.59 33.41 -0.41
CA GLY A 1000 -1.54 34.41 -0.89
C GLY A 1000 -1.02 35.21 -2.08
N PRO A 1001 -1.91 35.92 -2.81
CA PRO A 1001 -1.59 36.74 -3.97
C PRO A 1001 -1.26 38.19 -3.62
N GLY A 1002 -0.66 38.90 -4.58
CA GLY A 1002 -0.54 40.36 -4.57
C GLY A 1002 0.60 40.92 -3.73
N ASP A 1003 0.57 42.23 -3.52
CA ASP A 1003 1.58 42.95 -2.74
C ASP A 1003 1.33 42.78 -1.22
N PRO A 1004 2.30 42.26 -0.46
CA PRO A 1004 2.18 42.08 0.99
C PRO A 1004 1.96 43.38 1.77
N THR A 1005 2.30 44.54 1.21
CA THR A 1005 2.11 45.85 1.87
C THR A 1005 0.65 46.23 2.06
N HIS A 1006 -0.30 45.61 1.33
CA HIS A 1006 -1.74 45.79 1.53
C HIS A 1006 -2.27 45.13 2.82
N CYS A 1007 -1.49 44.25 3.45
CA CYS A 1007 -1.90 43.45 4.61
C CYS A 1007 -1.43 44.06 5.94
N THR A 1008 -1.52 45.38 6.08
CA THR A 1008 -1.01 46.11 7.26
C THR A 1008 -1.61 45.65 8.59
N SER A 1009 -2.91 45.31 8.62
CA SER A 1009 -3.58 44.75 9.80
C SER A 1009 -2.97 43.42 10.23
N THR A 1010 -2.70 42.53 9.28
CA THR A 1010 -2.07 41.22 9.53
C THR A 1010 -0.66 41.40 10.07
N VAL A 1011 0.14 42.29 9.46
CA VAL A 1011 1.50 42.63 9.91
C VAL A 1011 1.49 43.16 11.35
N TYR A 1012 0.54 44.05 11.68
CA TYR A 1012 0.36 44.54 13.04
C TYR A 1012 0.02 43.40 14.01
N ASN A 1013 -0.95 42.55 13.67
CA ASN A 1013 -1.39 41.43 14.50
C ASN A 1013 -0.26 40.43 14.76
N LEU A 1014 0.52 40.07 13.72
CA LEU A 1014 1.69 39.20 13.84
C LEU A 1014 2.79 39.82 14.71
N ARG A 1015 3.05 41.13 14.57
CA ARG A 1015 4.01 41.84 15.42
C ARG A 1015 3.59 41.82 16.88
N GLN A 1016 2.30 42.00 17.18
CA GLN A 1016 1.79 41.87 18.55
C GLN A 1016 1.91 40.43 19.05
N LEU A 1017 1.52 39.43 18.25
CA LEU A 1017 1.65 38.02 18.60
C LEU A 1017 3.08 37.64 18.97
N MET A 1018 4.06 38.05 18.16
CA MET A 1018 5.48 37.78 18.43
C MET A 1018 5.97 38.48 19.70
N LYS A 1019 5.40 39.63 20.08
CA LYS A 1019 5.73 40.32 21.34
C LYS A 1019 5.10 39.66 22.57
N THR A 1020 3.89 39.12 22.44
CA THR A 1020 3.08 38.69 23.59
C THR A 1020 3.01 37.18 23.81
N SER A 1021 3.45 36.36 22.85
CA SER A 1021 3.35 34.90 22.92
C SER A 1021 4.65 34.22 22.49
N GLN A 1022 4.92 33.02 23.01
CA GLN A 1022 6.02 32.14 22.59
C GLN A 1022 5.56 30.98 21.68
N ILE A 1023 4.30 31.02 21.22
CA ILE A 1023 3.72 30.01 20.34
C ILE A 1023 4.57 29.81 19.07
N PRO A 1024 4.76 28.57 18.59
CA PRO A 1024 5.41 28.28 17.31
C PRO A 1024 4.68 28.94 16.14
N ILE A 1025 5.43 29.52 15.20
CA ILE A 1025 4.88 30.19 14.02
C ILE A 1025 5.57 29.70 12.75
N MET A 1026 4.80 29.30 11.73
CA MET A 1026 5.31 29.02 10.39
C MET A 1026 4.56 29.82 9.32
N GLY A 1027 5.30 30.42 8.39
CA GLY A 1027 4.73 31.13 7.23
C GLY A 1027 5.22 30.58 5.90
N ILE A 1028 4.30 30.46 4.92
CA ILE A 1028 4.62 30.03 3.54
C ILE A 1028 4.30 31.17 2.55
N CYS A 1029 5.20 31.47 1.62
CA CYS A 1029 5.02 32.43 0.54
C CYS A 1029 4.57 33.82 1.05
N MET A 1030 3.30 34.23 0.90
CA MET A 1030 2.76 35.45 1.53
C MET A 1030 2.99 35.44 3.05
N GLY A 1031 2.83 34.30 3.72
CA GLY A 1031 3.11 34.18 5.15
C GLY A 1031 4.56 34.44 5.53
N HIS A 1032 5.52 34.09 4.67
CA HIS A 1032 6.93 34.47 4.84
C HIS A 1032 7.10 36.00 4.76
N GLN A 1033 6.47 36.62 3.76
CA GLN A 1033 6.57 38.06 3.55
C GLN A 1033 5.95 38.87 4.69
N LEU A 1034 4.76 38.48 5.15
CA LEU A 1034 4.06 39.14 6.25
C LEU A 1034 4.81 38.98 7.58
N LEU A 1035 5.42 37.81 7.80
CA LEU A 1035 6.25 37.58 8.98
C LEU A 1035 7.48 38.50 8.96
N ALA A 1036 8.17 38.62 7.82
CA ALA A 1036 9.31 39.52 7.67
C ALA A 1036 8.94 41.01 7.86
N LEU A 1037 7.83 41.46 7.27
CA LEU A 1037 7.33 42.82 7.50
C LEU A 1037 6.98 43.07 8.98
N ALA A 1038 6.50 42.04 9.70
CA ALA A 1038 6.20 42.14 11.11
C ALA A 1038 7.46 42.32 11.98
N THR A 1039 8.62 41.80 11.56
CA THR A 1039 9.92 42.04 12.22
C THR A 1039 10.51 43.41 11.90
N GLY A 1040 10.09 44.02 10.78
CA GLY A 1040 10.57 45.32 10.31
C GLY A 1040 11.43 45.26 9.04
N ALA A 1041 11.59 44.07 8.45
CA ALA A 1041 12.26 43.92 7.16
C ALA A 1041 11.42 44.52 6.03
N LYS A 1042 12.03 44.66 4.84
CA LYS A 1042 11.39 45.18 3.63
C LYS A 1042 11.20 44.10 2.57
N THR A 1043 10.15 44.24 1.78
CA THR A 1043 9.87 43.42 0.60
C THR A 1043 10.35 44.13 -0.66
N ILE A 1044 10.83 43.37 -1.63
CA ILE A 1044 11.24 43.85 -2.96
C ILE A 1044 10.43 43.12 -4.03
N LYS A 1045 9.93 43.86 -5.04
CA LYS A 1045 9.28 43.26 -6.21
C LYS A 1045 10.36 42.65 -7.10
N LEU A 1046 10.20 41.38 -7.44
CA LEU A 1046 11.05 40.67 -8.39
C LEU A 1046 10.66 41.05 -9.82
N LYS A 1047 11.65 41.16 -10.71
CA LYS A 1047 11.46 41.57 -12.10
C LYS A 1047 10.34 40.81 -12.82
N TYR A 1048 10.37 39.48 -12.79
CA TYR A 1048 9.31 38.62 -13.34
C TYR A 1048 8.80 37.57 -12.34
N GLY A 1049 9.35 37.56 -11.12
CA GLY A 1049 9.05 36.60 -10.05
C GLY A 1049 9.46 35.16 -10.35
N ASN A 1050 9.54 34.33 -9.32
CA ASN A 1050 9.85 32.92 -9.45
C ASN A 1050 8.54 32.13 -9.58
N ARG A 1051 8.26 31.62 -10.78
CA ARG A 1051 7.04 30.88 -11.15
C ARG A 1051 7.38 29.60 -11.89
N ALA A 1052 7.89 28.64 -11.15
CA ALA A 1052 8.51 27.44 -11.70
C ALA A 1052 8.54 26.30 -10.67
N HIS A 1053 8.60 25.07 -11.18
CA HIS A 1053 9.01 23.91 -10.40
C HIS A 1053 10.49 23.65 -10.66
N ASN A 1054 11.13 23.01 -9.69
CA ASN A 1054 12.55 22.65 -9.69
C ASN A 1054 13.52 23.83 -9.50
N ILE A 1055 13.18 24.79 -8.65
CA ILE A 1055 14.07 25.90 -8.31
C ILE A 1055 14.95 25.52 -7.10
N PRO A 1056 16.29 25.58 -7.22
CA PRO A 1056 17.20 25.24 -6.14
C PRO A 1056 17.20 26.30 -5.03
N ALA A 1057 16.93 25.87 -3.80
CA ALA A 1057 17.04 26.69 -2.58
C ALA A 1057 18.07 26.05 -1.63
N LEU A 1058 19.14 26.79 -1.31
CA LEU A 1058 20.18 26.37 -0.38
C LEU A 1058 19.73 26.64 1.06
N ASP A 1059 19.65 25.59 1.88
CA ASP A 1059 19.52 25.69 3.33
C ASP A 1059 20.85 26.16 3.92
N LEU A 1060 20.88 27.39 4.42
CA LEU A 1060 22.08 27.99 5.00
C LEU A 1060 22.46 27.38 6.36
N THR A 1061 21.55 26.65 7.01
CA THR A 1061 21.79 26.00 8.30
C THR A 1061 22.43 24.63 8.16
N THR A 1062 22.20 23.95 7.04
CA THR A 1062 22.71 22.59 6.80
C THR A 1062 23.68 22.48 5.62
N GLY A 1063 23.73 23.51 4.75
CA GLY A 1063 24.47 23.48 3.49
C GLY A 1063 23.81 22.61 2.41
N LYS A 1064 22.59 22.11 2.62
CA LYS A 1064 21.87 21.27 1.66
C LYS A 1064 21.10 22.12 0.66
N CYS A 1065 21.13 21.73 -0.62
CA CYS A 1065 20.26 22.32 -1.63
C CYS A 1065 18.98 21.50 -1.78
N HIS A 1066 17.83 22.15 -1.69
CA HIS A 1066 16.51 21.55 -1.90
C HIS A 1066 15.94 22.00 -3.24
N ILE A 1067 15.23 21.11 -3.93
CA ILE A 1067 14.55 21.42 -5.18
C ILE A 1067 13.12 21.83 -4.81
N THR A 1068 12.72 23.04 -5.18
CA THR A 1068 11.50 23.69 -4.66
C THR A 1068 10.54 24.12 -5.76
N SER A 1069 9.30 24.38 -5.36
CA SER A 1069 8.27 24.98 -6.22
C SER A 1069 8.02 26.41 -5.77
N GLN A 1070 8.03 27.35 -6.71
CA GLN A 1070 7.92 28.78 -6.43
C GLN A 1070 6.87 29.41 -7.35
N ASN A 1071 6.04 30.33 -6.84
CA ASN A 1071 5.05 31.07 -7.62
C ASN A 1071 4.97 32.57 -7.26
N HIS A 1072 5.98 33.10 -6.58
CA HIS A 1072 5.94 34.40 -5.92
C HIS A 1072 6.54 35.52 -6.78
N GLY A 1073 6.04 36.75 -6.58
CA GLY A 1073 6.51 37.95 -7.28
C GLY A 1073 7.34 38.90 -6.42
N TYR A 1074 7.53 38.59 -5.14
CA TYR A 1074 8.18 39.44 -4.16
C TYR A 1074 9.14 38.60 -3.32
N ALA A 1075 10.26 39.19 -2.92
CA ALA A 1075 11.22 38.59 -1.99
C ALA A 1075 11.50 39.53 -0.82
N ILE A 1076 12.20 39.06 0.19
CA ILE A 1076 12.67 39.88 1.31
C ILE A 1076 14.06 40.43 1.02
N ASP A 1077 14.29 41.69 1.39
CA ASP A 1077 15.62 42.29 1.43
C ASP A 1077 16.30 41.88 2.75
N PRO A 1078 17.23 40.90 2.73
CA PRO A 1078 17.82 40.37 3.94
C PRO A 1078 18.70 41.40 4.66
N THR A 1079 19.17 42.45 3.98
CA THR A 1079 19.99 43.51 4.59
C THR A 1079 19.20 44.33 5.62
N THR A 1080 17.87 44.23 5.58
CA THR A 1080 16.96 44.93 6.49
C THR A 1080 16.48 44.04 7.66
N LEU A 1081 16.94 42.79 7.73
CA LEU A 1081 16.56 41.88 8.81
C LEU A 1081 17.18 42.35 10.14
N PRO A 1082 16.39 42.40 11.23
CA PRO A 1082 16.95 42.66 12.55
C PRO A 1082 17.76 41.47 13.07
N SER A 1083 18.66 41.72 14.04
CA SER A 1083 19.69 40.75 14.49
C SER A 1083 19.16 39.48 15.16
N ASP A 1084 17.89 39.46 15.57
CA ASP A 1084 17.20 38.28 16.10
C ASP A 1084 16.79 37.28 15.01
N TRP A 1085 16.90 37.67 13.73
CA TRP A 1085 16.59 36.84 12.56
C TRP A 1085 17.81 36.60 11.70
N ARG A 1086 17.74 35.51 10.93
CA ARG A 1086 18.68 35.23 9.86
C ARG A 1086 17.97 34.56 8.70
N GLU A 1087 18.63 34.61 7.56
CA GLU A 1087 18.22 33.84 6.39
C GLU A 1087 18.25 32.33 6.70
N TYR A 1088 17.24 31.62 6.23
CA TYR A 1088 17.15 30.17 6.32
C TYR A 1088 17.45 29.53 4.96
N PHE A 1089 16.82 30.04 3.90
CA PHE A 1089 17.03 29.56 2.54
C PHE A 1089 17.38 30.70 1.59
N THR A 1090 18.21 30.41 0.60
CA THR A 1090 18.57 31.34 -0.49
C THR A 1090 18.41 30.65 -1.84
N ASN A 1091 17.79 31.33 -2.80
CA ASN A 1091 17.65 30.85 -4.17
C ASN A 1091 19.02 30.85 -4.87
N LEU A 1092 19.44 29.71 -5.42
CA LEU A 1092 20.75 29.66 -6.09
C LEU A 1092 20.77 30.31 -7.48
N ASN A 1093 19.60 30.53 -8.09
CA ASN A 1093 19.52 31.11 -9.43
C ASN A 1093 19.62 32.64 -9.42
N ASP A 1094 18.99 33.31 -8.46
CA ASP A 1094 18.87 34.77 -8.42
C ASP A 1094 19.27 35.40 -7.08
N GLN A 1095 19.71 34.58 -6.11
CA GLN A 1095 20.12 35.00 -4.76
C GLN A 1095 19.00 35.64 -3.93
N SER A 1096 17.73 35.49 -4.34
CA SER A 1096 16.60 35.95 -3.53
C SER A 1096 16.51 35.17 -2.22
N ASN A 1097 16.04 35.84 -1.16
CA ASN A 1097 15.78 35.18 0.11
C ASN A 1097 14.55 34.27 -0.02
N GLU A 1098 14.73 33.00 0.33
CA GLU A 1098 13.72 31.95 0.18
C GLU A 1098 13.19 31.43 1.52
N GLY A 1099 13.63 32.02 2.63
CA GLY A 1099 13.19 31.64 3.96
C GLY A 1099 13.92 32.38 5.08
N LEU A 1100 13.26 32.48 6.23
CA LEU A 1100 13.78 33.12 7.44
C LEU A 1100 13.64 32.20 8.64
N ILE A 1101 14.55 32.33 9.60
CA ILE A 1101 14.48 31.62 10.88
C ILE A 1101 14.88 32.56 12.02
N HIS A 1102 14.12 32.53 13.11
CA HIS A 1102 14.46 33.27 14.33
C HIS A 1102 15.59 32.55 15.09
N ASN A 1103 16.53 33.30 15.67
CA ASN A 1103 17.74 32.74 16.27
C ASN A 1103 17.49 31.88 17.52
N SER A 1104 16.46 32.18 18.31
CA SER A 1104 16.15 31.47 19.57
C SER A 1104 14.72 30.96 19.76
N ARG A 1105 13.79 31.30 18.85
CA ARG A 1105 12.35 31.00 19.01
C ARG A 1105 11.90 30.04 17.91
N PRO A 1106 10.85 29.23 18.13
CA PRO A 1106 10.32 28.28 17.15
C PRO A 1106 9.52 28.99 16.05
N ILE A 1107 10.15 29.95 15.37
CA ILE A 1107 9.56 30.74 14.32
C ILE A 1107 10.44 30.65 13.07
N PHE A 1108 9.85 30.18 11.97
CA PHE A 1108 10.53 30.11 10.69
C PHE A 1108 9.55 30.24 9.52
N SER A 1109 10.06 30.46 8.32
CA SER A 1109 9.23 30.60 7.13
C SER A 1109 9.96 30.17 5.87
N ALA A 1110 9.20 29.83 4.85
CA ALA A 1110 9.69 29.52 3.50
C ALA A 1110 8.93 30.37 2.48
N GLN A 1111 9.63 30.97 1.53
CA GLN A 1111 9.05 31.76 0.45
C GLN A 1111 8.56 30.87 -0.70
N PHE A 1112 9.19 29.70 -0.89
CA PHE A 1112 8.72 28.62 -1.76
C PHE A 1112 7.57 27.81 -1.12
N HIS A 1113 7.08 26.81 -1.85
CA HIS A 1113 5.93 25.98 -1.49
C HIS A 1113 6.33 24.53 -1.16
N PRO A 1114 6.60 24.22 0.13
CA PRO A 1114 6.85 22.85 0.58
C PRO A 1114 5.66 21.89 0.35
N GLU A 1115 4.47 22.45 0.14
CA GLU A 1115 3.23 21.73 -0.11
C GLU A 1115 2.93 21.46 -1.58
N ALA A 1116 3.77 21.87 -2.54
CA ALA A 1116 3.36 21.84 -3.95
C ALA A 1116 3.21 20.42 -4.52
N LYS A 1117 2.01 20.02 -4.96
CA LYS A 1117 1.77 18.70 -5.59
C LYS A 1117 2.20 18.60 -7.05
N GLY A 1118 2.20 19.73 -7.79
CA GLY A 1118 2.66 19.74 -9.19
C GLY A 1118 4.19 19.71 -9.34
N GLY A 1119 4.93 19.85 -8.24
CA GLY A 1119 6.39 20.01 -8.23
C GLY A 1119 7.07 19.15 -7.16
N PRO A 1120 8.39 19.34 -6.91
CA PRO A 1120 9.18 18.55 -5.97
C PRO A 1120 8.64 18.63 -4.53
N MET A 1121 8.71 17.50 -3.81
CA MET A 1121 8.24 17.35 -2.43
C MET A 1121 9.39 17.34 -1.40
N ASP A 1122 10.62 17.65 -1.83
CA ASP A 1122 11.87 17.54 -1.06
C ASP A 1122 11.91 18.39 0.21
N SER A 1123 11.03 19.38 0.31
CA SER A 1123 10.94 20.30 1.45
C SER A 1123 9.74 20.05 2.36
N ALA A 1124 8.95 18.98 2.12
CA ALA A 1124 7.80 18.63 2.95
C ALA A 1124 8.14 18.44 4.44
N TYR A 1125 9.40 18.10 4.75
CA TYR A 1125 9.93 18.00 6.12
C TYR A 1125 9.79 19.30 6.94
N LEU A 1126 9.60 20.45 6.30
CA LEU A 1126 9.36 21.71 6.99
C LEU A 1126 8.03 21.70 7.76
N PHE A 1127 7.01 20.98 7.26
CA PHE A 1127 5.78 20.74 8.03
C PHE A 1127 6.04 19.85 9.25
N ASP A 1128 6.88 18.81 9.11
CA ASP A 1128 7.27 17.95 10.24
C ASP A 1128 7.99 18.77 11.33
N LYS A 1129 8.96 19.60 10.94
CA LYS A 1129 9.68 20.51 11.84
C LYS A 1129 8.77 21.51 12.57
N TYR A 1130 7.74 22.02 11.88
CA TYR A 1130 6.76 22.89 12.51
C TYR A 1130 5.90 22.13 13.51
N ILE A 1131 5.39 20.94 13.14
CA ILE A 1131 4.55 20.11 14.01
C ILE A 1131 5.33 19.64 15.24
N GLU A 1132 6.60 19.28 15.11
CA GLU A 1132 7.47 19.00 16.26
C GLU A 1132 7.58 20.20 17.20
N SER A 1133 7.64 21.41 16.66
CA SER A 1133 7.70 22.64 17.48
C SER A 1133 6.38 22.89 18.20
N VAL A 1134 5.24 22.64 17.53
CA VAL A 1134 3.88 22.69 18.09
C VAL A 1134 3.73 21.70 19.23
N GLN A 1135 4.15 20.44 19.02
CA GLN A 1135 4.09 19.41 20.06
C GLN A 1135 4.94 19.78 21.27
N LYS A 1136 6.20 20.21 21.06
CA LYS A 1136 7.08 20.66 22.14
C LYS A 1136 6.49 21.82 22.94
N TYR A 1137 5.87 22.78 22.25
CA TYR A 1137 5.21 23.90 22.91
C TYR A 1137 4.01 23.44 23.74
N LYS A 1138 3.17 22.56 23.17
CA LYS A 1138 2.02 21.97 23.85
C LYS A 1138 2.41 21.19 25.10
N ASP A 1139 3.42 20.31 24.99
CA ASP A 1139 3.95 19.52 26.11
C ASP A 1139 4.45 20.44 27.22
N HIS A 1140 5.20 21.49 26.87
CA HIS A 1140 5.66 22.49 27.82
C HIS A 1140 4.49 23.22 28.49
N GLN A 1141 3.45 23.63 27.76
CA GLN A 1141 2.27 24.27 28.36
C GLN A 1141 1.53 23.34 29.33
N ALA A 1142 1.42 22.05 29.01
CA ALA A 1142 0.79 21.04 29.85
C ALA A 1142 1.52 20.85 31.20
N MET A 1143 2.83 21.14 31.28
CA MET A 1143 3.59 21.08 32.53
C MET A 1143 3.26 22.24 33.50
N PHE A 1144 2.69 23.34 33.02
CA PHE A 1144 2.42 24.54 33.82
C PHE A 1144 0.93 24.91 33.92
N SER A 1145 0.04 24.20 33.22
CA SER A 1145 -1.37 24.54 33.12
C SER A 1145 -2.23 23.35 32.66
N ASP A 1146 -3.35 23.08 33.33
CA ASP A 1146 -4.36 22.07 32.94
C ASP A 1146 -5.20 22.46 31.69
N ARG A 1147 -4.81 23.53 30.97
CA ARG A 1147 -5.54 24.00 29.78
C ARG A 1147 -5.40 23.03 28.63
N ASN A 1148 -6.53 22.46 28.22
CA ASN A 1148 -6.66 21.69 26.99
C ASN A 1148 -7.09 22.65 25.85
N ASN A 1149 -6.21 22.86 24.87
CA ASN A 1149 -6.47 23.69 23.69
C ASN A 1149 -7.28 22.97 22.59
N LYS A 1150 -7.75 21.74 22.87
CA LYS A 1150 -8.64 21.02 21.98
C LYS A 1150 -9.92 21.83 21.78
N PRO A 1151 -10.33 22.09 20.52
CA PRO A 1151 -11.55 22.83 20.27
C PRO A 1151 -12.75 22.06 20.82
N SER A 1152 -13.61 22.76 21.57
CA SER A 1152 -14.85 22.17 22.10
C SER A 1152 -15.68 21.57 20.96
N PRO A 1153 -16.27 20.37 21.12
CA PRO A 1153 -17.15 19.79 20.11
C PRO A 1153 -18.25 20.75 19.64
N LEU A 1154 -18.80 21.56 20.56
CA LEU A 1154 -19.79 22.57 20.25
C LEU A 1154 -19.24 23.69 19.33
N LEU A 1155 -18.00 24.11 19.55
CA LEU A 1155 -17.35 25.12 18.72
C LEU A 1155 -17.03 24.55 17.33
N VAL A 1156 -16.60 23.28 17.25
CA VAL A 1156 -16.36 22.57 15.99
C VAL A 1156 -17.65 22.45 15.17
N ASP A 1157 -18.78 22.14 15.81
CA ASP A 1157 -20.07 22.01 15.13
C ASP A 1157 -20.65 23.35 14.64
N LEU A 1158 -20.27 24.47 15.28
CA LEU A 1158 -20.73 25.81 14.90
C LEU A 1158 -19.94 26.42 13.74
N LEU A 1159 -18.70 25.98 13.51
CA LEU A 1159 -17.84 26.51 12.46
C LEU A 1159 -18.08 25.80 11.12
N SER A 1160 -17.95 26.55 10.02
CA SER A 1160 -17.98 25.95 8.68
C SER A 1160 -16.84 24.94 8.53
N LYS A 1161 -17.05 23.90 7.72
CA LYS A 1161 -16.01 22.91 7.38
C LYS A 1161 -15.20 23.28 6.14
N GLU A 1162 -15.58 24.35 5.47
CA GLU A 1162 -14.93 24.85 4.26
C GLU A 1162 -14.87 26.38 4.27
N ARG A 1163 -14.04 26.93 3.36
CA ARG A 1163 -13.85 28.38 3.23
C ARG A 1163 -15.17 29.09 2.97
N VAL A 1164 -15.45 30.15 3.73
CA VAL A 1164 -16.73 30.86 3.70
C VAL A 1164 -16.64 32.10 2.80
N GLY A 1165 -17.56 32.22 1.84
CA GLY A 1165 -17.79 33.46 1.10
C GLY A 1165 -16.69 33.86 0.12
N VAL A 1166 -15.94 32.88 -0.43
CA VAL A 1166 -14.87 33.11 -1.40
C VAL A 1166 -15.24 32.47 -2.72
N HIS A 1167 -15.64 33.30 -3.70
CA HIS A 1167 -15.92 32.87 -5.06
C HIS A 1167 -15.38 33.90 -6.05
N PRO A 1168 -14.71 33.48 -7.15
CA PRO A 1168 -14.12 34.40 -8.12
C PRO A 1168 -15.03 35.45 -8.74
N SER A 1169 -16.34 35.15 -8.86
CA SER A 1169 -17.36 36.03 -9.44
C SER A 1169 -18.02 37.00 -8.44
N LEU A 1170 -17.76 36.88 -7.13
CA LEU A 1170 -18.27 37.82 -6.15
C LEU A 1170 -17.48 39.14 -6.23
N GLY A 1171 -18.18 40.26 -6.32
CA GLY A 1171 -17.59 41.60 -6.24
C GLY A 1171 -17.00 41.88 -4.85
N ASP A 1172 -16.29 43.00 -4.70
CA ASP A 1172 -15.76 43.41 -3.40
C ASP A 1172 -16.92 43.54 -2.40
N PHE A 1173 -16.92 42.69 -1.37
CA PHE A 1173 -17.89 42.76 -0.29
C PHE A 1173 -17.58 44.01 0.56
N ASP A 1174 -18.50 44.98 0.56
CA ASP A 1174 -18.50 46.15 1.45
C ASP A 1174 -18.75 45.79 2.94
N GLY A 1175 -18.90 44.49 3.26
CA GLY A 1175 -19.34 44.00 4.58
C GLY A 1175 -18.28 43.90 5.68
N HIS A 1176 -17.03 44.31 5.44
CA HIS A 1176 -16.00 44.38 6.50
C HIS A 1176 -15.45 45.80 6.59
N ALA A 1177 -16.12 46.61 7.43
CA ALA A 1177 -15.53 47.81 7.99
C ALA A 1177 -14.57 47.39 9.14
N PRO A 1178 -13.31 47.83 9.15
CA PRO A 1178 -12.37 47.49 10.21
C PRO A 1178 -12.86 48.10 11.54
N GLY A 1179 -13.05 47.27 12.57
CA GLY A 1179 -13.09 47.76 13.96
C GLY A 1179 -14.44 47.99 14.64
N ARG A 1180 -15.54 47.30 14.30
CA ARG A 1180 -16.67 47.20 15.25
C ARG A 1180 -16.39 46.14 16.31
N ILE A 1181 -15.83 46.60 17.43
CA ILE A 1181 -15.98 45.97 18.75
C ILE A 1181 -17.43 46.19 19.16
N GLU A 1182 -18.22 45.13 19.31
CA GLU A 1182 -19.41 45.21 20.18
C GLU A 1182 -18.95 45.16 21.65
N PRO A 1183 -19.60 45.90 22.57
CA PRO A 1183 -18.99 46.38 23.81
C PRO A 1183 -18.80 45.27 24.86
N GLU A 1184 -17.86 45.54 25.76
CA GLU A 1184 -17.50 44.77 26.97
C GLU A 1184 -18.68 44.07 27.66
N VAL A 1185 -18.55 42.76 27.87
CA VAL A 1185 -19.21 42.10 29.00
C VAL A 1185 -18.31 42.31 30.21
N VAL A 1186 -18.60 43.38 30.95
CA VAL A 1186 -18.07 43.63 32.29
C VAL A 1186 -18.53 42.49 33.20
N ILE A 1187 -17.57 41.72 33.74
CA ILE A 1187 -17.82 40.84 34.89
C ILE A 1187 -17.99 41.75 36.11
N GLY A 1188 -19.23 42.08 36.42
CA GLY A 1188 -19.60 42.73 37.68
C GLY A 1188 -19.52 41.73 38.82
N THR A 1189 -18.62 41.98 39.77
CA THR A 1189 -18.57 41.32 41.07
C THR A 1189 -19.50 42.04 42.05
N GLY A 1190 -20.30 41.27 42.80
CA GLY A 1190 -20.84 41.65 44.11
C GLY A 1190 -22.33 42.02 44.16
N GLY A 1191 -23.10 41.29 44.99
CA GLY A 1191 -24.38 41.79 45.53
C GLY A 1191 -25.44 40.71 45.79
N THR A 1192 -25.36 40.09 46.95
CA THR A 1192 -26.19 39.01 47.53
C THR A 1192 -27.73 39.17 47.53
N PRO A 1193 -28.47 38.05 47.65
CA PRO A 1193 -29.93 37.96 47.49
C PRO A 1193 -30.73 38.00 48.81
N ALA A 1194 -32.02 38.36 48.73
CA ALA A 1194 -33.13 37.93 49.59
C ALA A 1194 -34.47 38.52 49.09
N PRO A 1195 -35.67 37.99 49.47
CA PRO A 1195 -36.07 36.60 49.75
C PRO A 1195 -37.42 36.18 49.09
N LEU A 1196 -37.72 34.87 49.17
CA LEU A 1196 -38.94 34.14 48.73
C LEU A 1196 -40.25 34.61 49.44
N PRO A 1197 -41.46 34.26 48.94
CA PRO A 1197 -42.14 33.05 49.46
C PRO A 1197 -43.04 32.23 48.49
N VAL A 1198 -42.86 30.90 48.56
CA VAL A 1198 -43.81 29.76 48.73
C VAL A 1198 -45.20 29.72 48.03
N ALA A 1199 -45.48 28.57 47.36
CA ALA A 1199 -46.66 27.67 47.43
C ALA A 1199 -47.12 27.19 46.02
N ALA A 1200 -47.60 25.98 45.73
CA ALA A 1200 -47.74 24.68 46.38
C ALA A 1200 -48.37 23.69 45.37
N VAL A 1201 -47.82 22.48 45.25
CA VAL A 1201 -48.51 21.15 45.21
C VAL A 1201 -49.19 20.68 43.92
N ALA A 1202 -48.59 19.64 43.30
CA ALA A 1202 -49.14 18.27 43.12
C ALA A 1202 -48.06 17.39 42.45
#